data_AF-A0A1F8QXP2-F1
#
_entry.id   AF-A0A1F8QXP2-F1
#
_cell.length_a   1.000
_cell.length_b   1.000
_cell.length_c   1.000
_cell.angle_alpha   90.00
_cell.angle_beta   90.00
_cell.angle_gamma   90.00
#
_symmetry.space_group_name_H-M   'P 1'
#
loop_
_entity.id
_entity.type
_entity.pdbx_description
1 polymer ?
#
loop_
_entity_poly.entity_id
_entity_poly.type
_entity_poly.pdbx_seq_one_letter_code
_entity_poly.pdbx_strand_id
1 'polypeptide(L)'
;MIVGTFLFRGKHVQVRVASAILVFVILYYPVMAANSTASTVPGSPVPILQTASLDARPPISVLSLDEVSTKLGPIIDASEGAEQPYVRSLTEYWPLSLTHRLFPVGVIFGILAAAATGVAAAILLLFGWLERRELGGEGLVYCAPLSSLLAGAFAFSALAGLLSRPLDYTSTMSPVPVLVGAVLVGGAGSFADVWMRRRDVTAALRGRLACRAAAVRSDSDLLKKRADQTKSQCLRMETGGEDALRKMCEQELGFAEQSVGDMSLSDLEQKAKLFEQLQGQLRAAVQETSSRLYQYHDEDWRRFNDYLTLAKGYGFPLGEPFQGPAFSALTTMEHDEVLELQTTLNQRYEAAARSLAGGIEELEKRLRTEVDPDFRRTGIDIARDCIAQQRYAEALQDFLLELRGIEQSLETTLAGLDQEVSSVLESLKTTVSDVLMRTAASLGDAAGVSYYREILVKMETLRDLLAVKGGLPALIQTVTTVGELGDLMASLSRRLGEKLGKLEAGIQDKTPRGYDWGIDPQISTRLTDFSRRITGAANSGGILERMSLFNAGPSIVDAAARAVKDYSIAHELLINFANMEYLMEEKLRVEGTVNTADLPVSRKYVGKCLELYQLKHRAEAIIDRDTGKLIALSGMPLA
;
A
#
# COMPACT_ATOMS: atom_id res chain seq x y z
N MET A 1 65.89 9.32 -31.58
CA MET A 1 64.67 8.89 -32.30
C MET A 1 63.41 8.98 -31.43
N ILE A 2 63.35 8.31 -30.27
CA ILE A 2 62.22 8.36 -29.32
C ILE A 2 61.77 9.80 -29.02
N VAL A 3 62.73 10.71 -28.82
CA VAL A 3 62.49 12.14 -28.56
C VAL A 3 61.92 12.87 -29.79
N GLY A 4 62.38 12.56 -30.99
CA GLY A 4 61.90 13.20 -32.23
C GLY A 4 60.46 12.79 -32.57
N THR A 5 60.11 11.51 -32.39
CA THR A 5 58.74 11.04 -32.57
C THR A 5 57.80 11.61 -31.50
N PHE A 6 58.28 11.81 -30.27
CA PHE A 6 57.57 12.54 -29.21
C PHE A 6 57.34 14.03 -29.57
N LEU A 7 58.37 14.72 -30.08
CA LEU A 7 58.32 16.13 -30.47
C LEU A 7 57.38 16.38 -31.67
N PHE A 8 57.43 15.54 -32.71
CA PHE A 8 56.57 15.68 -33.89
C PHE A 8 55.09 15.37 -33.61
N ARG A 9 54.77 14.47 -32.66
CA ARG A 9 53.36 14.14 -32.30
C ARG A 9 52.77 15.10 -31.26
N GLY A 10 53.58 15.76 -30.44
CA GLY A 10 53.14 16.85 -29.56
C GLY A 10 52.60 18.07 -30.31
N LYS A 11 52.95 18.23 -31.60
CA LYS A 11 52.51 19.31 -32.48
C LYS A 11 51.57 18.88 -33.63
N HIS A 12 50.89 17.73 -33.52
CA HIS A 12 49.92 17.23 -34.52
C HIS A 12 50.46 17.04 -35.97
N VAL A 13 51.76 16.77 -36.16
CA VAL A 13 52.29 16.44 -37.49
C VAL A 13 51.86 15.02 -37.87
N GLN A 14 51.27 14.85 -39.07
CA GLN A 14 50.77 13.55 -39.54
C GLN A 14 51.89 12.49 -39.53
N VAL A 15 51.62 11.34 -38.90
CA VAL A 15 52.58 10.25 -38.64
C VAL A 15 53.34 9.80 -39.89
N ARG A 16 52.71 9.87 -41.07
CA ARG A 16 53.31 9.51 -42.37
C ARG A 16 54.40 10.49 -42.84
N VAL A 17 54.28 11.77 -42.49
CA VAL A 17 55.25 12.82 -42.86
C VAL A 17 56.48 12.76 -41.94
N ALA A 18 56.25 12.58 -40.64
CA ALA A 18 57.34 12.44 -39.67
C ALA A 18 58.21 11.20 -39.92
N SER A 19 57.60 10.08 -40.34
CA SER A 19 58.33 8.86 -40.70
C SER A 19 59.09 9.00 -42.02
N ALA A 20 58.54 9.70 -43.03
CA ALA A 20 59.25 10.00 -44.28
C ALA A 20 60.48 10.90 -44.06
N ILE A 21 60.36 11.95 -43.23
CA ILE A 21 61.48 12.85 -42.89
C ILE A 21 62.59 12.10 -42.14
N LEU A 22 62.21 11.22 -41.20
CA LEU A 22 63.20 10.43 -40.45
C LEU A 22 63.91 9.38 -41.30
N VAL A 23 63.18 8.70 -42.21
CA VAL A 23 63.77 7.77 -43.17
C VAL A 23 64.70 8.51 -44.14
N PHE A 24 64.32 9.71 -44.58
CA PHE A 24 65.18 10.57 -45.41
C PHE A 24 66.46 10.98 -44.68
N VAL A 25 66.37 11.42 -43.42
CA VAL A 25 67.56 11.77 -42.61
C VAL A 25 68.46 10.55 -42.40
N ILE A 26 67.92 9.36 -42.15
CA ILE A 26 68.71 8.14 -41.91
C ILE A 26 69.42 7.66 -43.19
N LEU A 27 68.77 7.75 -44.36
CA LEU A 27 69.38 7.36 -45.64
C LEU A 27 70.39 8.39 -46.15
N TYR A 28 70.18 9.67 -45.86
CA TYR A 28 70.99 10.77 -46.41
C TYR A 28 72.16 11.19 -45.49
N TYR A 29 72.04 11.00 -44.17
CA TYR A 29 73.09 11.38 -43.20
C TYR A 29 74.44 10.66 -43.39
N PRO A 30 74.50 9.35 -43.73
CA PRO A 30 75.77 8.68 -44.03
C PRO A 30 76.50 9.28 -45.24
N VAL A 31 75.75 9.80 -46.21
CA VAL A 31 76.28 10.46 -47.42
C VAL A 31 76.79 11.87 -47.11
N MET A 32 76.09 12.62 -46.25
CA MET A 32 76.52 13.94 -45.76
C MET A 32 77.77 13.85 -44.86
N ALA A 33 77.83 12.87 -43.96
CA ALA A 33 78.96 12.69 -43.06
C ALA A 33 80.25 12.33 -43.81
N ALA A 34 80.15 11.56 -44.90
CA ALA A 34 81.28 11.19 -45.76
C ALA A 34 81.99 12.38 -46.44
N ASN A 35 81.25 13.47 -46.71
CA ASN A 35 81.75 14.66 -47.42
C ASN A 35 82.26 15.79 -46.51
N SER A 36 81.99 15.74 -45.21
CA SER A 36 82.28 16.86 -44.29
C SER A 36 83.75 17.04 -43.89
N THR A 37 84.66 16.14 -44.28
CA THR A 37 86.10 16.21 -43.93
C THR A 37 87.03 16.47 -45.11
N ALA A 38 86.51 16.70 -46.32
CA ALA A 38 87.34 17.12 -47.45
C ALA A 38 87.42 18.65 -47.47
N SER A 39 88.59 19.20 -47.17
CA SER A 39 88.87 20.64 -47.31
C SER A 39 88.75 21.04 -48.79
N THR A 40 87.59 21.54 -49.19
CA THR A 40 87.38 22.07 -50.55
C THR A 40 87.06 23.56 -50.49
N VAL A 41 87.89 24.32 -51.21
CA VAL A 41 87.72 25.75 -51.52
C VAL A 41 86.35 26.00 -52.15
N PRO A 42 85.65 27.13 -51.86
CA PRO A 42 84.33 27.40 -52.43
C PRO A 42 84.43 27.55 -53.95
N GLY A 43 83.63 26.77 -54.70
CA GLY A 43 83.45 26.95 -56.15
C GLY A 43 84.02 25.87 -57.07
N SER A 44 84.62 24.79 -56.57
CA SER A 44 85.03 23.65 -57.41
C SER A 44 83.99 22.51 -57.38
N PRO A 45 83.56 21.95 -58.54
CA PRO A 45 82.67 20.80 -58.57
C PRO A 45 83.36 19.54 -58.02
N VAL A 46 82.70 18.87 -57.06
CA VAL A 46 83.17 17.63 -56.42
C VAL A 46 82.76 16.43 -57.29
N PRO A 47 83.69 15.57 -57.76
CA PRO A 47 83.32 14.37 -58.50
C PRO A 47 82.78 13.28 -57.55
N ILE A 48 81.54 12.84 -57.78
CA ILE A 48 80.77 11.90 -56.93
C ILE A 48 81.25 10.44 -57.04
N LEU A 49 82.27 10.15 -57.86
CA LEU A 49 82.82 8.80 -58.03
C LEU A 49 84.35 8.81 -57.88
N GLN A 50 84.83 8.92 -56.64
CA GLN A 50 86.12 8.36 -56.26
C GLN A 50 85.92 7.33 -55.15
N THR A 51 86.58 6.18 -55.29
CA THR A 51 86.59 5.09 -54.30
C THR A 51 87.21 5.58 -52.99
N ALA A 52 86.38 5.81 -51.97
CA ALA A 52 86.85 6.01 -50.61
C ALA A 52 87.06 4.64 -49.95
N SER A 53 88.32 4.25 -49.67
CA SER A 53 88.59 3.09 -48.82
C SER A 53 88.20 3.42 -47.38
N LEU A 54 87.24 2.68 -46.84
CA LEU A 54 86.73 2.86 -45.47
C LEU A 54 87.65 2.28 -44.38
N ASP A 55 88.74 1.59 -44.75
CA ASP A 55 89.61 0.88 -43.79
C ASP A 55 90.55 1.80 -42.98
N ALA A 56 90.57 3.11 -43.22
CA ALA A 56 91.53 4.04 -42.61
C ALA A 56 90.90 5.22 -41.84
N ARG A 57 89.72 5.06 -41.23
CA ARG A 57 89.11 6.12 -40.40
C ARG A 57 88.79 5.66 -38.97
N PRO A 58 89.06 6.49 -37.93
CA PRO A 58 88.68 6.18 -36.56
C PRO A 58 87.15 6.23 -36.37
N PRO A 59 86.59 5.53 -35.37
CA PRO A 59 85.16 5.47 -35.14
C PRO A 59 84.58 6.87 -34.86
N ILE A 60 83.49 7.22 -35.55
CA ILE A 60 82.77 8.48 -35.38
C ILE A 60 82.24 8.56 -33.94
N SER A 61 82.62 9.62 -33.22
CA SER A 61 82.14 9.90 -31.86
C SER A 61 80.63 10.11 -31.83
N VAL A 62 79.99 9.52 -30.81
CA VAL A 62 78.57 9.66 -30.48
C VAL A 62 78.19 11.15 -30.46
N LEU A 63 77.30 11.56 -31.37
CA LEU A 63 76.74 12.92 -31.40
C LEU A 63 76.01 13.21 -30.08
N SER A 64 76.33 14.35 -29.48
CA SER A 64 75.65 14.81 -28.27
C SER A 64 74.25 15.36 -28.59
N LEU A 65 73.33 15.21 -27.64
CA LEU A 65 71.90 15.55 -27.81
C LEU A 65 71.68 17.04 -28.16
N ASP A 66 72.57 17.91 -27.69
CA ASP A 66 72.52 19.36 -27.91
C ASP A 66 72.89 19.76 -29.34
N GLU A 67 73.81 19.05 -29.99
CA GLU A 67 74.22 19.34 -31.38
C GLU A 67 73.14 18.94 -32.39
N VAL A 68 72.34 17.93 -32.07
CA VAL A 68 71.21 17.50 -32.90
C VAL A 68 70.03 18.47 -32.75
N SER A 69 69.74 18.96 -31.53
CA SER A 69 68.64 19.90 -31.28
C SER A 69 68.90 21.27 -31.91
N THR A 70 70.13 21.79 -31.79
CA THR A 70 70.52 23.11 -32.35
C THR A 70 70.55 23.14 -33.88
N LYS A 71 70.83 22.01 -34.54
CA LYS A 71 70.81 21.92 -36.02
C LYS A 71 69.43 21.63 -36.61
N LEU A 72 68.53 20.98 -35.87
CA LEU A 72 67.16 20.69 -36.32
C LEU A 72 66.15 21.79 -35.98
N GLY A 73 66.39 22.58 -34.93
CA GLY A 73 65.52 23.69 -34.52
C GLY A 73 65.13 24.64 -35.68
N PRO A 74 66.08 25.15 -36.49
CA PRO A 74 65.78 26.07 -37.59
C PRO A 74 64.94 25.45 -38.72
N ILE A 75 65.01 24.12 -38.90
CA ILE A 75 64.30 23.37 -39.94
C ILE A 75 62.85 23.09 -39.52
N ILE A 76 62.63 22.93 -38.21
CA ILE A 76 61.32 22.64 -37.61
C ILE A 76 60.51 23.92 -37.40
N ASP A 77 61.14 25.06 -37.08
CA ASP A 77 60.44 26.34 -36.87
C ASP A 77 60.02 27.05 -38.18
N ALA A 78 60.59 26.64 -39.32
CA ALA A 78 60.25 27.21 -40.64
C ALA A 78 58.87 26.78 -41.18
N SER A 79 58.12 25.91 -40.49
CA SER A 79 56.82 25.41 -40.95
C SER A 79 55.61 26.24 -40.50
N GLU A 80 55.76 27.24 -39.62
CA GLU A 80 54.63 27.95 -39.01
C GLU A 80 54.36 29.38 -39.53
N GLY A 81 55.10 29.90 -40.51
CA GLY A 81 54.69 31.15 -41.17
C GLY A 81 55.73 31.77 -42.11
N ALA A 82 55.21 32.38 -43.19
CA ALA A 82 55.90 33.12 -44.24
C ALA A 82 56.56 32.30 -45.37
N GLU A 83 56.50 32.89 -46.56
CA GLU A 83 56.74 32.32 -47.89
C GLU A 83 57.98 31.43 -48.00
N GLN A 84 57.77 30.29 -48.66
CA GLN A 84 58.68 29.17 -48.92
C GLN A 84 60.19 29.51 -48.91
N PRO A 85 60.89 29.32 -47.78
CA PRO A 85 62.35 29.29 -47.75
C PRO A 85 62.88 27.88 -48.04
N TYR A 86 62.08 26.83 -47.76
CA TYR A 86 62.52 25.43 -47.82
C TYR A 86 62.93 24.99 -49.23
N VAL A 87 62.18 25.45 -50.25
CA VAL A 87 62.49 25.19 -51.66
C VAL A 87 63.73 25.99 -52.09
N ARG A 88 63.92 27.20 -51.55
CA ARG A 88 65.05 28.07 -51.87
C ARG A 88 66.36 27.61 -51.23
N SER A 89 66.31 27.10 -49.99
CA SER A 89 67.44 26.47 -49.31
C SER A 89 67.79 25.11 -49.91
N LEU A 90 66.81 24.34 -50.41
CA LEU A 90 67.07 23.14 -51.21
C LEU A 90 67.81 23.47 -52.50
N THR A 91 67.53 24.61 -53.15
CA THR A 91 68.27 25.06 -54.34
C THR A 91 69.64 25.67 -54.04
N GLU A 92 69.90 26.15 -52.82
CA GLU A 92 71.23 26.65 -52.42
C GLU A 92 72.17 25.52 -51.97
N TYR A 93 71.66 24.50 -51.28
CA TYR A 93 72.43 23.28 -50.97
C TYR A 93 72.59 22.35 -52.17
N TRP A 94 71.80 22.58 -53.23
CA TRP A 94 71.85 21.81 -54.46
C TRP A 94 71.99 22.75 -55.65
N PRO A 95 73.22 23.04 -56.13
CA PRO A 95 73.37 23.77 -57.37
C PRO A 95 72.94 22.82 -58.50
N LEU A 96 71.64 22.76 -58.79
CA LEU A 96 71.10 22.19 -60.02
C LEU A 96 71.42 23.15 -61.18
N SER A 97 72.71 23.36 -61.46
CA SER A 97 73.10 23.58 -62.84
C SER A 97 72.80 22.26 -63.55
N LEU A 98 71.72 22.25 -64.35
CA LEU A 98 71.30 21.15 -65.21
C LEU A 98 72.42 20.79 -66.21
N THR A 99 73.44 20.11 -65.70
CA THR A 99 74.42 19.40 -66.51
C THR A 99 73.88 17.99 -66.70
N HIS A 100 73.92 17.51 -67.95
CA HIS A 100 73.27 16.28 -68.44
C HIS A 100 73.70 14.96 -67.75
N ARG A 101 74.41 14.99 -66.61
CA ARG A 101 74.92 13.83 -65.88
C ARG A 101 74.25 13.56 -64.51
N LEU A 102 73.56 14.51 -63.88
CA LEU A 102 72.95 14.33 -62.55
C LEU A 102 71.44 14.03 -62.55
N PHE A 103 70.71 14.45 -63.60
CA PHE A 103 69.29 14.15 -63.77
C PHE A 103 68.95 12.64 -63.75
N PRO A 104 69.75 11.74 -64.37
CA PRO A 104 69.47 10.31 -64.33
C PRO A 104 69.53 9.74 -62.92
N VAL A 105 70.50 10.18 -62.09
CA VAL A 105 70.74 9.62 -60.75
C VAL A 105 69.61 9.99 -59.78
N GLY A 106 69.15 11.25 -59.81
CA GLY A 106 68.00 11.68 -59.00
C GLY A 106 66.69 11.00 -59.41
N VAL A 107 66.47 10.78 -60.71
CA VAL A 107 65.31 10.05 -61.23
C VAL A 107 65.39 8.57 -60.84
N ILE A 108 66.55 7.93 -60.95
CA ILE A 108 66.75 6.53 -60.56
C ILE A 108 66.55 6.35 -59.05
N PHE A 109 67.08 7.25 -58.21
CA PHE A 109 66.88 7.19 -56.76
C PHE A 109 65.41 7.44 -56.39
N GLY A 110 64.72 8.35 -57.09
CA GLY A 110 63.28 8.58 -56.94
C GLY A 110 62.44 7.35 -57.31
N ILE A 111 62.77 6.66 -58.42
CA ILE A 111 62.11 5.43 -58.84
C ILE A 111 62.36 4.30 -57.82
N LEU A 112 63.58 4.17 -57.32
CA LEU A 112 63.94 3.18 -56.30
C LEU A 112 63.18 3.42 -54.99
N ALA A 113 63.12 4.66 -54.51
CA ALA A 113 62.38 5.04 -53.32
C ALA A 113 60.85 4.85 -53.50
N ALA A 114 60.32 5.16 -54.69
CA ALA A 114 58.92 4.92 -55.03
C ALA A 114 58.57 3.42 -55.07
N ALA A 115 59.46 2.58 -55.61
CA ALA A 115 59.27 1.13 -55.63
C ALA A 115 59.33 0.54 -54.21
N ALA A 116 60.30 0.96 -53.39
CA ALA A 116 60.43 0.54 -52.00
C ALA A 116 59.22 0.93 -51.14
N THR A 117 58.73 2.16 -51.29
CA THR A 117 57.51 2.62 -50.60
C THR A 117 56.26 1.92 -51.12
N GLY A 118 56.19 1.59 -52.42
CA GLY A 118 55.12 0.77 -52.99
C GLY A 118 55.04 -0.63 -52.38
N VAL A 119 56.18 -1.31 -52.23
CA VAL A 119 56.28 -2.65 -51.60
C VAL A 119 55.90 -2.56 -50.11
N ALA A 120 56.43 -1.57 -49.39
CA ALA A 120 56.09 -1.34 -47.99
C ALA A 120 54.56 -1.10 -47.79
N ALA A 121 53.95 -0.30 -48.66
CA ALA A 121 52.51 -0.02 -48.64
C ALA A 121 51.67 -1.26 -48.99
N ALA A 122 52.10 -2.06 -49.97
CA ALA A 122 51.41 -3.30 -50.34
C ALA A 122 51.36 -4.31 -49.18
N ILE A 123 52.43 -4.40 -48.39
CA ILE A 123 52.46 -5.27 -47.21
C ILE A 123 51.53 -4.77 -46.12
N LEU A 124 51.50 -3.46 -45.86
CA LEU A 124 50.53 -2.90 -44.89
C LEU A 124 49.07 -3.12 -45.34
N LEU A 125 48.81 -3.03 -46.64
CA LEU A 125 47.49 -3.35 -47.21
C LEU A 125 47.16 -4.84 -47.08
N LEU A 126 48.14 -5.74 -47.27
CA LEU A 126 47.97 -7.18 -47.07
C LEU A 126 47.63 -7.50 -45.61
N PHE A 127 48.34 -6.93 -44.65
CA PHE A 127 48.06 -7.13 -43.23
C PHE A 127 46.71 -6.52 -42.81
N GLY A 128 46.34 -5.34 -43.34
CA GLY A 128 45.01 -4.76 -43.12
C GLY A 128 43.87 -5.57 -43.76
N TRP A 129 44.14 -6.28 -44.87
CA TRP A 129 43.20 -7.22 -45.47
C TRP A 129 43.05 -8.51 -44.63
N LEU A 130 44.13 -9.02 -44.05
CA LEU A 130 44.12 -10.17 -43.16
C LEU A 130 43.38 -9.89 -41.84
N GLU A 131 43.55 -8.71 -41.25
CA GLU A 131 42.86 -8.26 -40.03
C GLU A 131 41.34 -8.21 -40.23
N ARG A 132 40.87 -7.68 -41.38
CA ARG A 132 39.42 -7.61 -41.70
C ARG A 132 38.75 -8.96 -41.93
N ARG A 133 39.53 -10.03 -42.12
CA ARG A 133 39.00 -11.39 -42.32
C ARG A 133 39.15 -12.28 -41.09
N GLU A 134 39.60 -11.73 -39.95
CA GLU A 134 39.82 -12.47 -38.69
C GLU A 134 40.77 -13.69 -38.82
N LEU A 135 41.60 -13.72 -39.87
CA LEU A 135 42.45 -14.87 -40.23
C LEU A 135 43.82 -14.85 -39.54
N GLY A 136 44.05 -13.99 -38.55
CA GLY A 136 45.31 -13.89 -37.81
C GLY A 136 45.09 -13.57 -36.33
N GLY A 137 45.82 -14.24 -35.44
CA GLY A 137 45.82 -13.91 -34.02
C GLY A 137 46.35 -12.49 -33.78
N GLU A 138 46.05 -11.92 -32.60
CA GLU A 138 46.43 -10.53 -32.21
C GLU A 138 47.90 -10.18 -32.53
N GLY A 139 48.77 -11.20 -32.50
CA GLY A 139 50.17 -11.18 -32.92
C GLY A 139 50.49 -10.59 -34.30
N LEU A 140 49.62 -10.80 -35.29
CA LEU A 140 49.92 -10.54 -36.70
C LEU A 140 49.98 -9.03 -37.03
N VAL A 141 49.15 -8.23 -36.35
CA VAL A 141 49.13 -6.78 -36.49
C VAL A 141 50.44 -6.17 -35.95
N TYR A 142 51.06 -6.81 -34.94
CA TYR A 142 52.30 -6.35 -34.33
C TYR A 142 53.52 -6.47 -35.26
N CYS A 143 53.50 -7.46 -36.16
CA CYS A 143 54.57 -7.72 -37.12
C CYS A 143 54.44 -6.92 -38.43
N ALA A 144 53.29 -6.28 -38.69
CA ALA A 144 53.01 -5.61 -39.96
C ALA A 144 53.93 -4.41 -40.26
N PRO A 145 54.20 -3.48 -39.31
CA PRO A 145 55.10 -2.35 -39.56
C PRO A 145 56.55 -2.80 -39.76
N LEU A 146 57.00 -3.76 -38.96
CA LEU A 146 58.34 -4.36 -39.07
C LEU A 146 58.51 -5.07 -40.44
N SER A 147 57.54 -5.89 -40.83
CA SER A 147 57.55 -6.64 -42.10
C SER A 147 57.53 -5.69 -43.31
N SER A 148 56.72 -4.63 -43.24
CA SER A 148 56.64 -3.60 -44.27
C SER A 148 57.96 -2.85 -44.45
N LEU A 149 58.59 -2.45 -43.35
CA LEU A 149 59.84 -1.70 -43.36
C LEU A 149 61.01 -2.57 -43.82
N LEU A 150 61.05 -3.83 -43.38
CA LEU A 150 62.02 -4.83 -43.84
C LEU A 150 61.92 -5.10 -45.33
N ALA A 151 60.71 -5.32 -45.84
CA ALA A 151 60.49 -5.60 -47.25
C ALA A 151 60.72 -4.38 -48.15
N GLY A 152 60.37 -3.17 -47.68
CA GLY A 152 60.70 -1.92 -48.37
C GLY A 152 62.21 -1.70 -48.45
N ALA A 153 62.93 -1.90 -47.33
CA ALA A 153 64.38 -1.80 -47.29
C ALA A 153 65.05 -2.87 -48.18
N PHE A 154 64.55 -4.11 -48.16
CA PHE A 154 65.04 -5.18 -49.02
C PHE A 154 64.80 -4.90 -50.50
N ALA A 155 63.59 -4.44 -50.88
CA ALA A 155 63.28 -4.06 -52.25
C ALA A 155 64.18 -2.93 -52.75
N PHE A 156 64.42 -1.91 -51.90
CA PHE A 156 65.34 -0.82 -52.20
C PHE A 156 66.77 -1.32 -52.44
N SER A 157 67.31 -2.12 -51.52
CA SER A 157 68.66 -2.66 -51.61
C SER A 157 68.84 -3.64 -52.78
N ALA A 158 67.85 -4.49 -53.05
CA ALA A 158 67.87 -5.45 -54.15
C ALA A 158 67.83 -4.74 -55.52
N LEU A 159 66.96 -3.73 -55.67
CA LEU A 159 66.86 -2.95 -56.91
C LEU A 159 68.11 -2.08 -57.13
N ALA A 160 68.67 -1.49 -56.06
CA ALA A 160 69.95 -0.79 -56.14
C ALA A 160 71.09 -1.76 -56.55
N GLY A 161 71.12 -2.96 -55.99
CA GLY A 161 72.09 -4.00 -56.38
C GLY A 161 71.94 -4.44 -57.84
N LEU A 162 70.72 -4.61 -58.35
CA LEU A 162 70.46 -4.98 -59.76
C LEU A 162 70.88 -3.89 -60.75
N LEU A 163 70.73 -2.62 -60.37
CA LEU A 163 71.10 -1.47 -61.19
C LEU A 163 72.62 -1.16 -61.18
N SER A 164 73.38 -1.76 -60.26
CA SER A 164 74.83 -1.55 -60.13
C SER A 164 75.64 -1.94 -61.37
N ARG A 165 75.27 -3.06 -62.03
CA ARG A 165 75.94 -3.58 -63.23
C ARG A 165 75.69 -2.76 -64.50
N PRO A 166 74.45 -2.44 -64.89
CA PRO A 166 74.19 -1.68 -66.11
C PRO A 166 74.62 -0.20 -66.02
N LEU A 167 74.82 0.33 -64.81
CA LEU A 167 75.19 1.73 -64.58
C LEU A 167 76.62 1.90 -64.01
N ASP A 168 77.37 0.80 -63.92
CA ASP A 168 78.79 0.74 -63.57
C ASP A 168 79.15 1.49 -62.27
N TYR A 169 78.37 1.27 -61.20
CA TYR A 169 78.67 1.77 -59.85
C TYR A 169 78.79 0.62 -58.84
N THR A 170 79.68 0.76 -57.85
CA THR A 170 79.84 -0.22 -56.76
C THR A 170 79.00 0.18 -55.56
N SER A 171 77.96 -0.58 -55.22
CA SER A 171 77.21 -0.35 -53.98
C SER A 171 77.90 -1.02 -52.81
N THR A 172 78.60 -0.26 -51.96
CA THR A 172 79.17 -0.75 -50.68
C THR A 172 78.13 -0.82 -49.55
N MET A 173 76.84 -0.67 -49.86
CA MET A 173 75.77 -0.91 -48.90
C MET A 173 75.66 -2.40 -48.61
N SER A 174 76.37 -2.85 -47.57
CA SER A 174 76.11 -4.16 -46.96
C SER A 174 74.63 -4.21 -46.57
N PRO A 175 73.88 -5.28 -46.93
CA PRO A 175 72.47 -5.40 -46.57
C PRO A 175 72.28 -5.48 -45.05
N VAL A 176 73.31 -5.88 -44.29
CA VAL A 176 73.23 -6.17 -42.86
C VAL A 176 72.98 -4.93 -41.99
N PRO A 177 73.75 -3.82 -42.07
CA PRO A 177 73.45 -2.59 -41.31
C PRO A 177 72.08 -1.98 -41.60
N VAL A 178 71.63 -2.03 -42.86
CA VAL A 178 70.32 -1.50 -43.28
C VAL A 178 69.18 -2.35 -42.70
N LEU A 179 69.35 -3.69 -42.73
CA LEU A 179 68.42 -4.62 -42.07
C LEU A 179 68.39 -4.43 -40.55
N VAL A 180 69.54 -4.28 -39.89
CA VAL A 180 69.61 -4.05 -38.43
C VAL A 180 68.93 -2.74 -38.04
N GLY A 181 69.16 -1.67 -38.82
CA GLY A 181 68.47 -0.38 -38.63
C GLY A 181 66.95 -0.50 -38.82
N ALA A 182 66.50 -1.25 -39.84
CA ALA A 182 65.08 -1.49 -40.08
C ALA A 182 64.41 -2.32 -38.97
N VAL A 183 65.10 -3.33 -38.43
CA VAL A 183 64.61 -4.15 -37.30
C VAL A 183 64.48 -3.31 -36.02
N LEU A 184 65.49 -2.49 -35.69
CA LEU A 184 65.47 -1.66 -34.48
C LEU A 184 64.39 -0.57 -34.54
N VAL A 185 64.25 0.10 -35.68
CA VAL A 185 63.25 1.17 -35.87
C VAL A 185 61.84 0.60 -35.98
N GLY A 186 61.66 -0.48 -36.75
CA GLY A 186 60.37 -1.16 -36.87
C GLY A 186 59.91 -1.78 -35.55
N GLY A 187 60.82 -2.37 -34.78
CA GLY A 187 60.54 -2.96 -33.47
C GLY A 187 60.13 -1.91 -32.43
N ALA A 188 60.88 -0.80 -32.33
CA ALA A 188 60.56 0.28 -31.39
C ALA A 188 59.24 1.00 -31.76
N GLY A 189 58.99 1.20 -33.06
CA GLY A 189 57.75 1.79 -33.56
C GLY A 189 56.52 0.91 -33.28
N SER A 190 56.61 -0.39 -33.55
CA SER A 190 55.55 -1.35 -33.23
C SER A 190 55.29 -1.41 -31.72
N PHE A 191 56.34 -1.44 -30.88
CA PHE A 191 56.19 -1.50 -29.42
C PHE A 191 55.53 -0.24 -28.86
N ALA A 192 55.90 0.94 -29.36
CA ALA A 192 55.28 2.20 -28.96
C ALA A 192 53.80 2.29 -29.38
N ASP A 193 53.45 1.83 -30.59
CA ASP A 193 52.04 1.82 -31.05
C ASP A 193 51.20 0.83 -30.23
N VAL A 194 51.75 -0.34 -29.89
CA VAL A 194 51.09 -1.33 -29.02
C VAL A 194 50.87 -0.79 -27.62
N TRP A 195 51.88 -0.15 -27.03
CA TRP A 195 51.77 0.41 -25.69
C TRP A 195 50.76 1.55 -25.64
N MET A 196 50.73 2.42 -26.65
CA MET A 196 49.75 3.50 -26.77
C MET A 196 48.33 2.96 -26.98
N ARG A 197 48.12 1.99 -27.88
CA ARG A 197 46.80 1.37 -28.08
C ARG A 197 46.30 0.68 -26.82
N ARG A 198 47.16 -0.07 -26.09
CA ARG A 198 46.79 -0.67 -24.81
C ARG A 198 46.39 0.40 -23.80
N ARG A 199 47.15 1.49 -23.71
CA ARG A 199 46.86 2.62 -22.82
C ARG A 199 45.51 3.26 -23.14
N ASP A 200 45.23 3.53 -24.41
CA ASP A 200 43.97 4.13 -24.86
C ASP A 200 42.77 3.21 -24.58
N VAL A 201 42.92 1.90 -24.83
CA VAL A 201 41.88 0.89 -24.51
C VAL A 201 41.64 0.80 -23.01
N THR A 202 42.69 0.76 -22.17
CA THR A 202 42.53 0.79 -20.71
C THR A 202 41.87 2.07 -20.21
N ALA A 203 42.22 3.23 -20.78
CA ALA A 203 41.60 4.51 -20.41
C ALA A 203 40.11 4.54 -20.78
N ALA A 204 39.75 4.05 -21.97
CA ALA A 204 38.36 3.94 -22.40
C ALA A 204 37.55 2.95 -21.55
N LEU A 205 38.14 1.81 -21.18
CA LEU A 205 37.50 0.82 -20.29
C LEU A 205 37.27 1.39 -18.90
N ARG A 206 38.27 2.07 -18.31
CA ARG A 206 38.12 2.75 -17.02
C ARG A 206 37.01 3.81 -17.05
N GLY A 207 36.91 4.59 -18.13
CA GLY A 207 35.83 5.55 -18.33
C GLY A 207 34.45 4.89 -18.38
N ARG A 208 34.30 3.79 -19.13
CA ARG A 208 33.04 3.01 -19.17
C ARG A 208 32.68 2.41 -17.80
N LEU A 209 33.68 1.92 -17.08
CA LEU A 209 33.50 1.31 -15.77
C LEU A 209 33.04 2.35 -14.74
N ALA A 210 33.60 3.56 -14.78
CA ALA A 210 33.13 4.70 -13.97
C ALA A 210 31.68 5.09 -14.29
N CYS A 211 31.30 5.18 -15.57
CA CYS A 211 29.91 5.45 -15.97
C CYS A 211 28.95 4.35 -15.48
N ARG A 212 29.34 3.07 -15.60
CA ARG A 212 28.53 1.94 -15.11
C ARG A 212 28.42 1.93 -13.59
N ALA A 213 29.52 2.19 -12.88
CA ALA A 213 29.52 2.32 -11.42
C ALA A 213 28.59 3.43 -10.94
N ALA A 214 28.59 4.59 -11.61
CA ALA A 214 27.66 5.68 -11.32
C ALA A 214 26.20 5.27 -11.55
N ALA A 215 25.91 4.52 -12.62
CA ALA A 215 24.58 4.03 -12.90
C ALA A 215 24.10 2.98 -11.86
N VAL A 216 24.97 2.06 -11.46
CA VAL A 216 24.70 1.09 -10.38
C VAL A 216 24.44 1.81 -9.05
N ARG A 217 25.22 2.84 -8.71
CA ARG A 217 25.00 3.65 -7.50
C ARG A 217 23.64 4.34 -7.54
N SER A 218 23.29 4.98 -8.66
CA SER A 218 21.98 5.63 -8.85
C SER A 218 20.81 4.65 -8.73
N ASP A 219 20.87 3.49 -9.39
CA ASP A 219 19.81 2.48 -9.34
C ASP A 219 19.70 1.86 -7.92
N SER A 220 20.83 1.72 -7.21
CA SER A 220 20.88 1.25 -5.82
C SER A 220 20.29 2.25 -4.83
N ASP A 221 20.56 3.55 -4.98
CA ASP A 221 19.97 4.61 -4.17
C ASP A 221 18.45 4.72 -4.40
N LEU A 222 18.02 4.55 -5.66
CA LEU A 222 16.60 4.52 -6.01
C LEU A 222 15.88 3.33 -5.36
N LEU A 223 16.48 2.13 -5.41
CA LEU A 223 15.95 0.94 -4.76
C LEU A 223 15.82 1.16 -3.25
N LYS A 224 16.85 1.73 -2.61
CA LYS A 224 16.82 2.06 -1.19
C LYS A 224 15.67 3.01 -0.85
N LYS A 225 15.56 4.13 -1.58
CA LYS A 225 14.51 5.12 -1.35
C LYS A 225 13.12 4.47 -1.44
N ARG A 226 12.87 3.69 -2.49
CA ARG A 226 11.57 3.00 -2.69
C ARG A 226 11.31 1.93 -1.64
N ALA A 227 12.30 1.11 -1.30
CA ALA A 227 12.16 0.07 -0.28
C ALA A 227 11.87 0.69 1.10
N ASP A 228 12.60 1.74 1.51
CA ASP A 228 12.39 2.44 2.78
C ASP A 228 11.01 3.10 2.84
N GLN A 229 10.60 3.80 1.77
CA GLN A 229 9.26 4.41 1.67
C GLN A 229 8.16 3.36 1.72
N THR A 230 8.29 2.27 0.97
CA THR A 230 7.28 1.20 0.95
C THR A 230 7.20 0.51 2.30
N LYS A 231 8.33 0.22 2.95
CA LYS A 231 8.35 -0.39 4.28
C LYS A 231 7.69 0.49 5.35
N SER A 232 7.87 1.81 5.25
CA SER A 232 7.25 2.75 6.19
C SER A 232 5.72 2.82 6.10
N GLN A 233 5.17 2.58 4.91
CA GLN A 233 3.72 2.66 4.65
C GLN A 233 3.03 1.27 4.60
N CYS A 234 3.79 0.22 4.31
CA CYS A 234 3.32 -1.15 4.17
C CYS A 234 4.04 -2.05 5.18
N LEU A 235 3.61 -1.99 6.45
CA LEU A 235 4.23 -2.70 7.59
C LEU A 235 4.42 -4.22 7.39
N ARG A 236 3.61 -4.86 6.54
CA ARG A 236 3.62 -6.30 6.27
C ARG A 236 4.47 -6.72 5.06
N MET A 237 5.02 -5.77 4.32
CA MET A 237 5.81 -6.09 3.12
C MET A 237 7.26 -6.41 3.53
N GLU A 238 7.73 -7.62 3.22
CA GLU A 238 9.11 -8.01 3.47
C GLU A 238 10.06 -7.36 2.45
N THR A 239 11.11 -6.68 2.94
CA THR A 239 12.14 -6.02 2.11
C THR A 239 13.56 -6.61 2.29
N GLY A 240 13.65 -7.86 2.76
CA GLY A 240 14.93 -8.46 3.15
C GLY A 240 15.88 -8.75 1.98
N GLY A 241 15.34 -9.00 0.78
CA GLY A 241 16.14 -9.31 -0.41
C GLY A 241 16.81 -8.08 -1.01
N GLU A 242 16.13 -6.94 -0.93
CA GLU A 242 16.56 -5.64 -1.46
C GLU A 242 17.75 -5.09 -0.65
N ASP A 243 17.73 -5.26 0.68
CA ASP A 243 18.84 -4.88 1.57
C ASP A 243 20.11 -5.72 1.33
N ALA A 244 19.96 -7.01 1.04
CA ALA A 244 21.07 -7.91 0.73
C ALA A 244 21.72 -7.54 -0.62
N LEU A 245 20.91 -7.27 -1.64
CA LEU A 245 21.37 -6.82 -2.96
C LEU A 245 22.08 -5.46 -2.87
N ARG A 246 21.58 -4.54 -2.04
CA ARG A 246 22.23 -3.25 -1.81
C ARG A 246 23.61 -3.41 -1.16
N LYS A 247 23.73 -4.20 -0.10
CA LYS A 247 25.02 -4.46 0.57
C LYS A 247 26.05 -5.05 -0.39
N MET A 248 25.62 -5.95 -1.27
CA MET A 248 26.48 -6.50 -2.32
C MET A 248 26.95 -5.40 -3.29
N CYS A 249 26.06 -4.53 -3.75
CA CYS A 249 26.42 -3.42 -4.64
C CYS A 249 27.38 -2.42 -3.98
N GLU A 250 27.15 -2.07 -2.71
CA GLU A 250 28.03 -1.16 -1.95
C GLU A 250 29.45 -1.74 -1.79
N GLN A 251 29.56 -3.04 -1.49
CA GLN A 251 30.85 -3.73 -1.39
C GLN A 251 31.60 -3.76 -2.74
N GLU A 252 30.89 -4.10 -3.81
CA GLU A 252 31.46 -4.21 -5.15
C GLU A 252 31.87 -2.85 -5.74
N LEU A 253 31.07 -1.80 -5.51
CA LEU A 253 31.42 -0.42 -5.85
C LEU A 253 32.64 0.06 -5.06
N GLY A 254 32.66 -0.17 -3.74
CA GLY A 254 33.79 0.22 -2.89
C GLY A 254 35.10 -0.45 -3.30
N PHE A 255 35.05 -1.74 -3.65
CA PHE A 255 36.21 -2.45 -4.17
C PHE A 255 36.70 -1.86 -5.49
N ALA A 256 35.79 -1.58 -6.43
CA ALA A 256 36.15 -1.02 -7.74
C ALA A 256 36.75 0.39 -7.61
N GLU A 257 36.15 1.28 -6.80
CA GLU A 257 36.65 2.64 -6.59
C GLU A 257 38.09 2.65 -6.05
N GLN A 258 38.45 1.69 -5.19
CA GLN A 258 39.78 1.58 -4.60
C GLN A 258 40.83 0.95 -5.53
N SER A 259 40.42 0.08 -6.47
CA SER A 259 41.35 -0.77 -7.22
C SER A 259 41.41 -0.53 -8.73
N VAL A 260 40.52 0.30 -9.30
CA VAL A 260 40.44 0.60 -10.76
C VAL A 260 41.76 1.12 -11.37
N GLY A 261 42.59 1.78 -10.58
CA GLY A 261 43.92 2.25 -10.99
C GLY A 261 44.92 1.13 -11.30
N ASP A 262 44.80 0.01 -10.60
CA ASP A 262 45.78 -1.08 -10.59
C ASP A 262 45.29 -2.35 -11.30
N MET A 263 44.01 -2.41 -11.70
CA MET A 263 43.42 -3.55 -12.39
C MET A 263 44.05 -3.81 -13.76
N SER A 264 44.24 -5.09 -14.08
CA SER A 264 44.62 -5.54 -15.42
C SER A 264 43.45 -5.40 -16.42
N LEU A 265 43.75 -5.49 -17.71
CA LEU A 265 42.74 -5.31 -18.77
C LEU A 265 41.64 -6.39 -18.70
N SER A 266 41.99 -7.63 -18.38
CA SER A 266 41.02 -8.72 -18.16
C SER A 266 40.14 -8.50 -16.93
N ASP A 267 40.70 -7.94 -15.86
CA ASP A 267 39.95 -7.68 -14.62
C ASP A 267 38.95 -6.53 -14.82
N LEU A 268 39.34 -5.49 -15.57
CA LEU A 268 38.46 -4.39 -15.98
C LEU A 268 37.28 -4.90 -16.81
N GLU A 269 37.50 -5.83 -17.75
CA GLU A 269 36.44 -6.43 -18.55
C GLU A 269 35.49 -7.30 -17.72
N GLN A 270 36.02 -8.11 -16.80
CA GLN A 270 35.21 -8.91 -15.89
C GLN A 270 34.36 -8.03 -14.96
N LYS A 271 34.95 -6.98 -14.36
CA LYS A 271 34.20 -6.04 -13.51
C LYS A 271 33.15 -5.26 -14.30
N ALA A 272 33.43 -4.87 -15.54
CA ALA A 272 32.43 -4.22 -16.38
C ALA A 272 31.22 -5.13 -16.66
N LYS A 273 31.42 -6.43 -16.92
CA LYS A 273 30.34 -7.42 -17.08
C LYS A 273 29.56 -7.62 -15.77
N LEU A 274 30.24 -7.68 -14.64
CA LEU A 274 29.61 -7.82 -13.33
C LEU A 274 28.72 -6.60 -13.00
N PHE A 275 29.17 -5.37 -13.26
CA PHE A 275 28.33 -4.18 -13.07
C PHE A 275 27.12 -4.13 -14.00
N GLU A 276 27.22 -4.67 -15.20
CA GLU A 276 26.07 -4.80 -16.10
C GLU A 276 25.04 -5.81 -15.59
N GLN A 277 25.50 -6.94 -15.03
CA GLN A 277 24.64 -7.92 -14.38
C GLN A 277 23.97 -7.33 -13.13
N LEU A 278 24.74 -6.67 -12.26
CA LEU A 278 24.20 -6.01 -11.05
C LEU A 278 23.20 -4.91 -11.41
N GLN A 279 23.46 -4.12 -12.45
CA GLN A 279 22.51 -3.11 -12.91
C GLN A 279 21.20 -3.75 -13.39
N GLY A 280 21.27 -4.87 -14.14
CA GLY A 280 20.09 -5.63 -14.55
C GLY A 280 19.29 -6.15 -13.34
N GLN A 281 19.98 -6.69 -12.34
CA GLN A 281 19.37 -7.17 -11.09
C GLN A 281 18.72 -6.03 -10.29
N LEU A 282 19.38 -4.87 -10.17
CA LEU A 282 18.84 -3.70 -9.47
C LEU A 282 17.56 -3.19 -10.14
N ARG A 283 17.55 -3.07 -11.47
CA ARG A 283 16.35 -2.62 -12.20
C ARG A 283 15.20 -3.61 -12.07
N ALA A 284 15.49 -4.92 -12.11
CA ALA A 284 14.50 -5.94 -11.85
C ALA A 284 13.93 -5.84 -10.42
N ALA A 285 14.80 -5.66 -9.41
CA ALA A 285 14.39 -5.49 -8.02
C ALA A 285 13.55 -4.22 -7.80
N VAL A 286 13.87 -3.10 -8.47
CA VAL A 286 13.07 -1.87 -8.44
C VAL A 286 11.68 -2.10 -9.02
N GLN A 287 11.57 -2.81 -10.15
CA GLN A 287 10.28 -3.16 -10.75
C GLN A 287 9.48 -4.14 -9.88
N GLU A 288 10.16 -5.12 -9.29
CA GLU A 288 9.55 -6.09 -8.37
C GLU A 288 9.00 -5.40 -7.12
N THR A 289 9.75 -4.46 -6.53
CA THR A 289 9.29 -3.66 -5.38
C THR A 289 8.01 -2.88 -5.72
N SER A 290 7.97 -2.24 -6.91
CA SER A 290 6.75 -1.58 -7.40
C SER A 290 5.59 -2.57 -7.60
N SER A 291 5.84 -3.72 -8.22
CA SER A 291 4.80 -4.73 -8.45
C SER A 291 4.23 -5.27 -7.13
N ARG A 292 5.09 -5.50 -6.13
CA ARG A 292 4.67 -5.93 -4.79
C ARG A 292 3.83 -4.87 -4.11
N LEU A 293 4.19 -3.58 -4.22
CA LEU A 293 3.36 -2.47 -3.73
C LEU A 293 1.97 -2.46 -4.40
N TYR A 294 1.89 -2.64 -5.71
CA TYR A 294 0.61 -2.65 -6.43
C TYR A 294 -0.31 -3.78 -5.97
N GLN A 295 0.24 -4.99 -5.81
CA GLN A 295 -0.48 -6.14 -5.29
C GLN A 295 -0.92 -5.91 -3.84
N TYR A 296 0.00 -5.42 -3.01
CA TYR A 296 -0.29 -5.10 -1.62
C TYR A 296 -1.44 -4.11 -1.49
N HIS A 297 -1.41 -3.01 -2.26
CA HIS A 297 -2.46 -1.99 -2.22
C HIS A 297 -3.82 -2.55 -2.65
N ASP A 298 -3.87 -3.33 -3.74
CA ASP A 298 -5.11 -3.94 -4.24
C ASP A 298 -5.71 -4.96 -3.24
N GLU A 299 -4.87 -5.79 -2.63
CA GLU A 299 -5.30 -6.72 -1.59
C GLU A 299 -5.78 -6.00 -0.33
N ASP A 300 -5.03 -5.00 0.12
CA ASP A 300 -5.35 -4.25 1.34
C ASP A 300 -6.60 -3.39 1.18
N TRP A 301 -6.80 -2.83 -0.02
CA TRP A 301 -8.03 -2.13 -0.39
C TRP A 301 -9.26 -3.03 -0.36
N ARG A 302 -9.19 -4.22 -0.99
CA ARG A 302 -10.30 -5.19 -0.96
C ARG A 302 -10.62 -5.60 0.47
N ARG A 303 -9.59 -5.93 1.24
CA ARG A 303 -9.73 -6.31 2.65
C ARG A 303 -10.37 -5.21 3.48
N PHE A 304 -10.00 -3.94 3.27
CA PHE A 304 -10.63 -2.81 3.95
C PHE A 304 -12.12 -2.73 3.66
N ASN A 305 -12.53 -2.86 2.39
CA ASN A 305 -13.94 -2.82 2.01
C ASN A 305 -14.72 -4.03 2.54
N ASP A 306 -14.10 -5.21 2.62
CA ASP A 306 -14.69 -6.38 3.27
C ASP A 306 -14.91 -6.11 4.77
N TYR A 307 -13.94 -5.50 5.46
CA TYR A 307 -14.08 -5.09 6.86
C TYR A 307 -15.19 -4.06 7.08
N LEU A 308 -15.32 -3.06 6.20
CA LEU A 308 -16.43 -2.10 6.25
C LEU A 308 -17.79 -2.79 6.10
N THR A 309 -17.87 -3.77 5.19
CA THR A 309 -19.10 -4.54 4.95
C THR A 309 -19.46 -5.40 6.17
N LEU A 310 -18.48 -6.08 6.76
CA LEU A 310 -18.67 -6.86 7.98
C LEU A 310 -19.08 -5.97 9.16
N ALA A 311 -18.39 -4.86 9.39
CA ALA A 311 -18.73 -3.90 10.45
C ALA A 311 -20.16 -3.38 10.31
N LYS A 312 -20.58 -3.05 9.09
CA LYS A 312 -21.96 -2.64 8.79
C LYS A 312 -22.97 -3.74 9.10
N GLY A 313 -22.64 -5.00 8.81
CA GLY A 313 -23.44 -6.18 9.19
C GLY A 313 -23.66 -6.29 10.70
N TYR A 314 -22.65 -5.95 11.50
CA TYR A 314 -22.74 -5.89 12.96
C TYR A 314 -23.41 -4.62 13.50
N GLY A 315 -23.87 -3.70 12.64
CA GLY A 315 -24.52 -2.45 13.04
C GLY A 315 -23.59 -1.25 13.22
N PHE A 316 -22.32 -1.35 12.83
CA PHE A 316 -21.33 -0.28 12.91
C PHE A 316 -21.01 0.27 11.51
N PRO A 317 -21.72 1.29 11.01
CA PRO A 317 -21.38 1.92 9.74
C PRO A 317 -20.13 2.79 9.90
N LEU A 318 -18.98 2.28 9.44
CA LEU A 318 -17.66 2.94 9.56
C LEU A 318 -17.34 3.91 8.40
N GLY A 319 -18.33 4.23 7.57
CA GLY A 319 -18.22 5.12 6.41
C GLY A 319 -18.50 4.44 5.07
N GLU A 320 -18.29 5.20 3.99
CA GLU A 320 -18.46 4.72 2.60
C GLU A 320 -17.26 3.86 2.17
N PRO A 321 -17.47 2.91 1.23
CA PRO A 321 -16.39 2.11 0.66
C PRO A 321 -15.32 3.00 0.02
N PHE A 322 -14.06 2.60 0.17
CA PHE A 322 -12.98 3.28 -0.53
C PHE A 322 -13.08 2.94 -2.02
N GLN A 323 -13.20 3.96 -2.88
CA GLN A 323 -13.17 3.77 -4.33
C GLN A 323 -11.72 3.85 -4.82
N GLY A 324 -11.08 2.68 -4.95
CA GLY A 324 -9.75 2.55 -5.51
C GLY A 324 -9.77 2.41 -7.04
N PRO A 325 -8.70 2.80 -7.73
CA PRO A 325 -8.52 2.49 -9.15
C PRO A 325 -8.43 0.98 -9.39
N ALA A 326 -8.82 0.52 -10.57
CA ALA A 326 -8.67 -0.90 -10.94
C ALA A 326 -7.18 -1.30 -10.98
N PHE A 327 -6.89 -2.58 -10.72
CA PHE A 327 -5.51 -3.10 -10.73
C PHE A 327 -4.74 -2.80 -12.02
N SER A 328 -5.42 -2.86 -13.18
CA SER A 328 -4.82 -2.50 -14.47
C SER A 328 -4.33 -1.05 -14.52
N ALA A 329 -5.06 -0.12 -13.89
CA ALA A 329 -4.64 1.27 -13.78
C ALA A 329 -3.46 1.45 -12.81
N LEU A 330 -3.43 0.71 -11.69
CA LEU A 330 -2.32 0.75 -10.72
C LEU A 330 -0.97 0.43 -11.37
N THR A 331 -0.93 -0.57 -12.27
CA THR A 331 0.32 -0.97 -12.94
C THR A 331 0.86 0.09 -13.91
N THR A 332 0.07 1.09 -14.26
CA THR A 332 0.46 2.21 -15.13
C THR A 332 0.83 3.48 -14.36
N MET A 333 0.55 3.52 -13.05
CA MET A 333 0.83 4.66 -12.19
C MET A 333 2.27 4.67 -11.69
N GLU A 334 2.78 5.86 -11.36
CA GLU A 334 4.09 5.97 -10.74
C GLU A 334 4.10 5.39 -9.31
N HIS A 335 5.26 4.93 -8.87
CA HIS A 335 5.42 4.30 -7.54
C HIS A 335 4.98 5.24 -6.40
N ASP A 336 5.33 6.52 -6.50
CA ASP A 336 5.04 7.53 -5.48
C ASP A 336 3.53 7.83 -5.41
N GLU A 337 2.81 7.82 -6.54
CA GLU A 337 1.36 8.00 -6.58
C GLU A 337 0.62 6.85 -5.87
N VAL A 338 1.07 5.60 -6.05
CA VAL A 338 0.45 4.45 -5.36
C VAL A 338 0.77 4.46 -3.86
N LEU A 339 1.93 4.97 -3.45
CA LEU A 339 2.24 5.18 -2.03
C LEU A 339 1.31 6.24 -1.39
N GLU A 340 0.95 7.30 -2.10
CA GLU A 340 -0.03 8.29 -1.61
C GLU A 340 -1.43 7.68 -1.46
N LEU A 341 -1.85 6.84 -2.42
CA LEU A 341 -3.09 6.07 -2.30
C LEU A 341 -3.07 5.14 -1.09
N GLN A 342 -1.97 4.43 -0.86
CA GLN A 342 -1.81 3.58 0.32
C GLN A 342 -1.82 4.39 1.62
N THR A 343 -1.19 5.57 1.64
CA THR A 343 -1.21 6.46 2.81
C THR A 343 -2.63 6.92 3.13
N THR A 344 -3.41 7.24 2.10
CA THR A 344 -4.83 7.60 2.24
C THR A 344 -5.65 6.41 2.77
N LEU A 345 -5.39 5.20 2.26
CA LEU A 345 -6.03 3.98 2.75
C LEU A 345 -5.68 3.70 4.22
N ASN A 346 -4.41 3.87 4.62
CA ASN A 346 -3.96 3.72 6.00
C ASN A 346 -4.68 4.72 6.95
N GLN A 347 -4.88 5.97 6.53
CA GLN A 347 -5.66 6.96 7.30
C GLN A 347 -7.13 6.56 7.44
N ARG A 348 -7.71 5.94 6.41
CA ARG A 348 -9.08 5.40 6.47
C ARG A 348 -9.17 4.22 7.42
N TYR A 349 -8.18 3.33 7.41
CA TYR A 349 -8.03 2.27 8.41
C TYR A 349 -7.98 2.82 9.84
N GLU A 350 -7.18 3.85 10.09
CA GLU A 350 -7.07 4.50 11.40
C GLU A 350 -8.43 5.04 11.88
N ALA A 351 -9.12 5.81 11.02
CA ALA A 351 -10.42 6.39 11.35
C ALA A 351 -11.47 5.31 11.63
N ALA A 352 -11.52 4.26 10.81
CA ALA A 352 -12.44 3.14 10.99
C ALA A 352 -12.13 2.36 12.28
N ALA A 353 -10.86 2.06 12.57
CA ALA A 353 -10.44 1.35 13.77
C ALA A 353 -10.82 2.10 15.05
N ARG A 354 -10.58 3.41 15.10
CA ARG A 354 -10.93 4.24 16.26
C ARG A 354 -12.44 4.38 16.44
N SER A 355 -13.18 4.54 15.34
CA SER A 355 -14.64 4.60 15.38
C SER A 355 -15.23 3.28 15.89
N LEU A 356 -14.74 2.15 15.40
CA LEU A 356 -15.16 0.83 15.85
C LEU A 356 -14.81 0.59 17.32
N ALA A 357 -13.63 1.00 17.77
CA ALA A 357 -13.22 0.90 19.17
C ALA A 357 -14.21 1.63 20.10
N GLY A 358 -14.58 2.88 19.77
CA GLY A 358 -15.58 3.63 20.53
C GLY A 358 -16.97 2.99 20.51
N GLY A 359 -17.38 2.42 19.38
CA GLY A 359 -18.63 1.68 19.26
C GLY A 359 -18.65 0.40 20.11
N ILE A 360 -17.54 -0.33 20.13
CA ILE A 360 -17.35 -1.55 20.94
C ILE A 360 -17.33 -1.21 22.44
N GLU A 361 -16.75 -0.08 22.83
CA GLU A 361 -16.77 0.38 24.24
C GLU A 361 -18.18 0.63 24.76
N GLU A 362 -18.99 1.32 23.97
CA GLU A 362 -20.40 1.56 24.32
C GLU A 362 -21.18 0.24 24.34
N LEU A 363 -20.91 -0.66 23.40
CA LEU A 363 -21.48 -2.01 23.40
C LEU A 363 -21.08 -2.81 24.65
N GLU A 364 -19.81 -2.84 25.02
CA GLU A 364 -19.29 -3.54 26.19
C GLU A 364 -19.92 -2.98 27.47
N LYS A 365 -20.02 -1.66 27.58
CA LYS A 365 -20.70 -1.00 28.71
C LYS A 365 -22.17 -1.39 28.79
N ARG A 366 -22.88 -1.43 27.66
CA ARG A 366 -24.28 -1.88 27.61
C ARG A 366 -24.40 -3.35 27.98
N LEU A 367 -23.53 -4.23 27.47
CA LEU A 367 -23.53 -5.64 27.83
C LEU A 367 -23.30 -5.85 29.32
N ARG A 368 -22.35 -5.11 29.92
CA ARG A 368 -22.11 -5.16 31.37
C ARG A 368 -23.27 -4.66 32.21
N THR A 369 -23.96 -3.63 31.72
CA THR A 369 -25.09 -3.03 32.46
C THR A 369 -26.35 -3.88 32.32
N GLU A 370 -26.58 -4.43 31.13
CA GLU A 370 -27.87 -5.01 30.75
C GLU A 370 -27.89 -6.53 30.77
N VAL A 371 -26.79 -7.21 30.45
CA VAL A 371 -26.79 -8.67 30.22
C VAL A 371 -25.94 -9.41 31.24
N ASP A 372 -24.65 -9.07 31.34
CA ASP A 372 -23.67 -9.78 32.16
C ASP A 372 -22.66 -8.80 32.77
N PRO A 373 -22.77 -8.47 34.07
CA PRO A 373 -21.85 -7.55 34.75
C PRO A 373 -20.36 -7.94 34.67
N ASP A 374 -20.07 -9.23 34.52
CA ASP A 374 -18.70 -9.76 34.45
C ASP A 374 -18.18 -9.87 33.01
N PHE A 375 -18.95 -9.41 32.02
CA PHE A 375 -18.59 -9.47 30.62
C PHE A 375 -17.25 -8.76 30.34
N ARG A 376 -16.23 -9.54 29.94
CA ARG A 376 -14.92 -9.04 29.49
C ARG A 376 -14.39 -9.89 28.34
N ARG A 377 -13.78 -9.26 27.35
CA ARG A 377 -13.14 -9.93 26.21
C ARG A 377 -11.71 -9.44 26.02
N THR A 378 -10.75 -10.34 26.22
CA THR A 378 -9.32 -10.06 26.05
C THR A 378 -8.95 -9.60 24.63
N GLY A 379 -9.67 -10.04 23.60
CA GLY A 379 -9.39 -9.62 22.23
C GLY A 379 -9.67 -8.13 21.95
N ILE A 380 -10.57 -7.50 22.71
CA ILE A 380 -10.81 -6.05 22.63
C ILE A 380 -9.59 -5.28 23.13
N ASP A 381 -8.96 -5.76 24.22
CA ASP A 381 -7.74 -5.16 24.76
C ASP A 381 -6.55 -5.35 23.80
N ILE A 382 -6.42 -6.53 23.18
CA ILE A 382 -5.41 -6.80 22.14
C ILE A 382 -5.61 -5.84 20.95
N ALA A 383 -6.85 -5.65 20.49
CA ALA A 383 -7.14 -4.72 19.39
C ALA A 383 -6.80 -3.26 19.75
N ARG A 384 -6.99 -2.84 21.01
CA ARG A 384 -6.56 -1.52 21.51
C ARG A 384 -5.04 -1.38 21.49
N ASP A 385 -4.31 -2.42 21.92
CA ASP A 385 -2.84 -2.43 21.86
C ASP A 385 -2.35 -2.33 20.41
N CYS A 386 -3.04 -2.99 19.47
CA CYS A 386 -2.78 -2.84 18.03
C CYS A 386 -2.97 -1.39 17.54
N ILE A 387 -4.01 -0.67 18.00
CA ILE A 387 -4.17 0.77 17.71
C ILE A 387 -2.99 1.58 18.27
N ALA A 388 -2.56 1.31 19.50
CA ALA A 388 -1.44 2.02 20.12
C ALA A 388 -0.12 1.79 19.35
N GLN A 389 0.03 0.62 18.74
CA GLN A 389 1.16 0.26 17.88
C GLN A 389 1.00 0.73 16.42
N GLN A 390 -0.04 1.50 16.08
CA GLN A 390 -0.36 1.95 14.71
C GLN A 390 -0.67 0.81 13.71
N ARG A 391 -1.05 -0.38 14.22
CA ARG A 391 -1.43 -1.57 13.43
C ARG A 391 -2.95 -1.62 13.23
N TYR A 392 -3.49 -0.62 12.53
CA TYR A 392 -4.94 -0.39 12.45
C TYR A 392 -5.73 -1.48 11.71
N ALA A 393 -5.17 -2.05 10.64
CA ALA A 393 -5.83 -3.14 9.90
C ALA A 393 -6.01 -4.40 10.77
N GLU A 394 -5.05 -4.67 11.66
CA GLU A 394 -5.10 -5.78 12.60
C GLU A 394 -6.07 -5.50 13.74
N ALA A 395 -6.07 -4.28 14.27
CA ALA A 395 -7.08 -3.86 15.24
C ALA A 395 -8.50 -4.05 14.70
N LEU A 396 -8.79 -3.63 13.46
CA LEU A 396 -10.10 -3.88 12.84
C LEU A 396 -10.42 -5.37 12.72
N GLN A 397 -9.46 -6.17 12.26
CA GLN A 397 -9.65 -7.62 12.14
C GLN A 397 -10.00 -8.25 13.50
N ASP A 398 -9.24 -7.92 14.54
CA ASP A 398 -9.43 -8.45 15.89
C ASP A 398 -10.76 -7.98 16.48
N PHE A 399 -11.13 -6.71 16.30
CA PHE A 399 -12.45 -6.20 16.70
C PHE A 399 -13.59 -6.94 16.00
N LEU A 400 -13.51 -7.17 14.69
CA LEU A 400 -14.54 -7.89 13.95
C LEU A 400 -14.64 -9.36 14.40
N LEU A 401 -13.51 -9.99 14.70
CA LEU A 401 -13.48 -11.35 15.22
C LEU A 401 -14.12 -11.45 16.61
N GLU A 402 -13.86 -10.47 17.48
CA GLU A 402 -14.51 -10.38 18.77
C GLU A 402 -16.02 -10.10 18.62
N LEU A 403 -16.44 -9.16 17.77
CA LEU A 403 -17.86 -8.89 17.51
C LEU A 403 -18.61 -10.16 17.09
N ARG A 404 -18.00 -10.98 16.23
CA ARG A 404 -18.55 -12.30 15.87
C ARG A 404 -18.68 -13.23 17.06
N GLY A 405 -17.66 -13.30 17.92
CA GLY A 405 -17.67 -14.11 19.14
C GLY A 405 -18.72 -13.65 20.15
N ILE A 406 -18.95 -12.32 20.23
CA ILE A 406 -20.00 -11.71 21.04
C ILE A 406 -21.37 -12.11 20.51
N GLU A 407 -21.61 -11.90 19.21
CA GLU A 407 -22.88 -12.28 18.57
C GLU A 407 -23.22 -13.76 18.80
N GLN A 408 -22.26 -14.67 18.57
CA GLN A 408 -22.47 -16.11 18.80
C GLN A 408 -22.81 -16.44 20.26
N SER A 409 -22.16 -15.77 21.22
CA SER A 409 -22.46 -15.98 22.65
C SER A 409 -23.85 -15.47 23.05
N LEU A 410 -24.33 -14.42 22.37
CA LEU A 410 -25.58 -13.76 22.71
C LEU A 410 -26.79 -14.33 21.95
N GLU A 411 -26.59 -14.98 20.81
CA GLU A 411 -27.65 -15.47 19.93
C GLU A 411 -28.70 -16.34 20.67
N THR A 412 -28.25 -17.25 21.54
CA THR A 412 -29.15 -18.10 22.33
C THR A 412 -29.90 -17.35 23.42
N THR A 413 -29.22 -16.40 24.07
CA THR A 413 -29.81 -15.56 25.13
C THR A 413 -30.84 -14.60 24.54
N LEU A 414 -30.55 -14.04 23.36
CA LEU A 414 -31.42 -13.15 22.59
C LEU A 414 -32.67 -13.83 22.09
N ALA A 415 -32.54 -15.02 21.50
CA ALA A 415 -33.69 -15.77 21.01
C ALA A 415 -34.67 -16.11 22.14
N GLY A 416 -34.15 -16.43 23.33
CA GLY A 416 -34.97 -16.63 24.53
C GLY A 416 -35.69 -15.35 24.96
N LEU A 417 -34.96 -14.23 25.05
CA LEU A 417 -35.50 -12.92 25.43
C LEU A 417 -36.60 -12.43 24.47
N ASP A 418 -36.38 -12.51 23.16
CA ASP A 418 -37.36 -12.06 22.15
C ASP A 418 -38.67 -12.86 22.26
N GLN A 419 -38.57 -14.17 22.48
CA GLN A 419 -39.73 -15.04 22.66
C GLN A 419 -40.49 -14.70 23.95
N GLU A 420 -39.79 -14.44 25.05
CA GLU A 420 -40.40 -14.01 26.30
C GLU A 420 -41.11 -12.65 26.18
N VAL A 421 -40.44 -11.64 25.59
CA VAL A 421 -41.04 -10.31 25.37
C VAL A 421 -42.28 -10.42 24.50
N SER A 422 -42.23 -11.21 23.44
CA SER A 422 -43.37 -11.46 22.56
C SER A 422 -44.53 -12.12 23.31
N SER A 423 -44.25 -13.07 24.20
CA SER A 423 -45.27 -13.73 25.03
C SER A 423 -45.94 -12.75 26.00
N VAL A 424 -45.16 -11.88 26.65
CA VAL A 424 -45.68 -10.83 27.54
C VAL A 424 -46.58 -9.87 26.78
N LEU A 425 -46.14 -9.40 25.60
CA LEU A 425 -46.91 -8.49 24.75
C LEU A 425 -48.26 -9.10 24.34
N GLU A 426 -48.31 -10.36 23.90
CA GLU A 426 -49.57 -11.02 23.51
C GLU A 426 -50.50 -11.25 24.71
N SER A 427 -49.95 -11.58 25.88
CA SER A 427 -50.73 -11.72 27.11
C SER A 427 -51.37 -10.40 27.54
N LEU A 428 -50.60 -9.31 27.51
CA LEU A 428 -51.11 -7.97 27.80
C LEU A 428 -52.12 -7.49 26.74
N LYS A 429 -51.85 -7.74 25.46
CA LYS A 429 -52.76 -7.42 24.36
C LYS A 429 -54.14 -8.03 24.59
N THR A 430 -54.17 -9.33 24.91
CA THR A 430 -55.40 -10.06 25.21
C THR A 430 -56.15 -9.42 26.39
N THR A 431 -55.44 -9.09 27.47
CA THR A 431 -56.03 -8.44 28.65
C THR A 431 -56.64 -7.07 28.32
N VAL A 432 -55.91 -6.24 27.57
CA VAL A 432 -56.35 -4.90 27.19
C VAL A 432 -57.55 -4.97 26.23
N SER A 433 -57.49 -5.83 25.21
CA SER A 433 -58.56 -5.93 24.20
C SER A 433 -59.82 -6.58 24.75
N ASP A 434 -59.70 -7.71 25.47
CA ASP A 434 -60.84 -8.54 25.83
C ASP A 434 -61.49 -8.16 27.15
N VAL A 435 -60.72 -7.56 28.08
CA VAL A 435 -61.25 -7.14 29.38
C VAL A 435 -61.45 -5.63 29.41
N LEU A 436 -60.38 -4.85 29.31
CA LEU A 436 -60.43 -3.40 29.57
C LEU A 436 -61.22 -2.64 28.52
N MET A 437 -60.94 -2.86 27.24
CA MET A 437 -61.60 -2.15 26.15
C MET A 437 -63.08 -2.53 26.03
N ARG A 438 -63.43 -3.81 26.17
CA ARG A 438 -64.84 -4.26 26.19
C ARG A 438 -65.61 -3.69 27.39
N THR A 439 -64.98 -3.66 28.56
CA THR A 439 -65.58 -3.08 29.77
C THR A 439 -65.84 -1.59 29.59
N ALA A 440 -64.85 -0.83 29.11
CA ALA A 440 -65.02 0.60 28.83
C ALA A 440 -66.13 0.86 27.81
N ALA A 441 -66.20 0.07 26.73
CA ALA A 441 -67.26 0.17 25.73
C ALA A 441 -68.65 -0.13 26.33
N SER A 442 -68.78 -1.16 27.16
CA SER A 442 -70.07 -1.53 27.79
C SER A 442 -70.59 -0.48 28.77
N LEU A 443 -69.70 0.34 29.33
CA LEU A 443 -70.03 1.43 30.26
C LEU A 443 -70.16 2.79 29.56
N GLY A 444 -69.97 2.86 28.24
CA GLY A 444 -69.98 4.14 27.51
C GLY A 444 -68.75 5.04 27.77
N ASP A 445 -67.66 4.52 28.33
CA ASP A 445 -66.42 5.25 28.62
C ASP A 445 -65.57 5.43 27.35
N ALA A 446 -65.98 6.39 26.49
CA ALA A 446 -65.31 6.67 25.22
C ALA A 446 -63.83 7.06 25.39
N ALA A 447 -63.49 7.78 26.46
CA ALA A 447 -62.12 8.17 26.78
C ALA A 447 -61.25 6.96 27.17
N GLY A 448 -61.81 6.01 27.92
CA GLY A 448 -61.18 4.72 28.22
C GLY A 448 -60.92 3.90 26.97
N VAL A 449 -61.91 3.77 26.07
CA VAL A 449 -61.76 3.04 24.80
C VAL A 449 -60.65 3.63 23.93
N SER A 450 -60.58 4.96 23.81
CA SER A 450 -59.51 5.64 23.06
C SER A 450 -58.13 5.34 23.63
N TYR A 451 -57.96 5.45 24.94
CA TYR A 451 -56.69 5.19 25.59
C TYR A 451 -56.21 3.73 25.44
N TYR A 452 -57.10 2.75 25.65
CA TYR A 452 -56.72 1.35 25.49
C TYR A 452 -56.38 1.01 24.03
N ARG A 453 -57.01 1.67 23.05
CA ARG A 453 -56.62 1.56 21.64
C ARG A 453 -55.22 2.09 21.39
N GLU A 454 -54.85 3.24 21.95
CA GLU A 454 -53.48 3.78 21.85
C GLU A 454 -52.44 2.82 22.46
N ILE A 455 -52.77 2.19 23.59
CA ILE A 455 -51.91 1.16 24.19
C ILE A 455 -51.71 -0.03 23.24
N LEU A 456 -52.79 -0.53 22.62
CA LEU A 456 -52.70 -1.64 21.67
C LEU A 456 -51.81 -1.30 20.47
N VAL A 457 -51.92 -0.07 19.95
CA VAL A 457 -51.02 0.42 18.87
C VAL A 457 -49.57 0.43 19.34
N LYS A 458 -49.29 0.91 20.56
CA LYS A 458 -47.92 0.88 21.12
C LYS A 458 -47.37 -0.55 21.28
N MET A 459 -48.20 -1.50 21.71
CA MET A 459 -47.80 -2.91 21.79
C MET A 459 -47.49 -3.50 20.42
N GLU A 460 -48.25 -3.13 19.39
CA GLU A 460 -47.98 -3.57 18.01
C GLU A 460 -46.68 -2.96 17.47
N THR A 461 -46.40 -1.68 17.73
CA THR A 461 -45.12 -1.07 17.36
C THR A 461 -43.94 -1.75 18.05
N LEU A 462 -44.06 -2.08 19.34
CA LEU A 462 -43.01 -2.81 20.07
C LEU A 462 -42.75 -4.19 19.47
N ARG A 463 -43.81 -4.90 19.08
CA ARG A 463 -43.69 -6.20 18.42
C ARG A 463 -43.04 -6.10 17.06
N ASP A 464 -43.37 -5.07 16.28
CA ASP A 464 -42.76 -4.85 14.96
C ASP A 464 -41.26 -4.52 15.08
N LEU A 465 -40.84 -3.83 16.14
CA LEU A 465 -39.42 -3.58 16.44
C LEU A 465 -38.64 -4.87 16.74
N LEU A 466 -39.28 -5.90 17.31
CA LEU A 466 -38.67 -7.23 17.53
C LEU A 466 -38.57 -8.06 16.24
N ALA A 467 -39.12 -7.58 15.11
CA ALA A 467 -39.02 -8.30 13.84
C ALA A 467 -37.61 -8.22 13.20
N VAL A 468 -36.72 -7.36 13.72
CA VAL A 468 -35.32 -7.28 13.30
C VAL A 468 -34.59 -8.55 13.73
N LYS A 469 -34.22 -9.40 12.76
CA LYS A 469 -33.59 -10.70 13.04
C LYS A 469 -32.08 -10.64 12.99
N GLY A 470 -31.47 -11.21 14.02
CA GLY A 470 -30.07 -11.63 14.03
C GLY A 470 -29.08 -10.53 14.43
N GLY A 471 -28.05 -10.95 15.14
CA GLY A 471 -26.89 -10.14 15.45
C GLY A 471 -27.01 -9.10 16.55
N LEU A 472 -25.93 -8.35 16.70
CA LEU A 472 -25.80 -7.24 17.64
C LEU A 472 -26.85 -6.13 17.49
N PRO A 473 -27.30 -5.76 16.28
CA PRO A 473 -28.39 -4.80 16.13
C PRO A 473 -29.69 -5.28 16.77
N ALA A 474 -30.00 -6.59 16.65
CA ALA A 474 -31.18 -7.18 17.28
C ALA A 474 -31.10 -7.05 18.81
N LEU A 475 -29.94 -7.29 19.43
CA LEU A 475 -29.75 -7.07 20.87
C LEU A 475 -30.06 -5.65 21.32
N ILE A 476 -29.49 -4.65 20.64
CA ILE A 476 -29.73 -3.24 20.99
C ILE A 476 -31.22 -2.92 20.89
N GLN A 477 -31.88 -3.48 19.87
CA GLN A 477 -33.31 -3.33 19.68
C GLN A 477 -34.12 -4.02 20.79
N THR A 478 -33.80 -5.27 21.14
CA THR A 478 -34.45 -6.02 22.23
C THR A 478 -34.31 -5.30 23.56
N VAL A 479 -33.11 -4.81 23.92
CA VAL A 479 -32.88 -4.02 25.15
C VAL A 479 -33.79 -2.78 25.16
N THR A 480 -33.87 -2.07 24.03
CA THR A 480 -34.70 -0.86 23.88
C THR A 480 -36.19 -1.22 24.05
N THR A 481 -36.66 -2.27 23.37
CA THR A 481 -38.04 -2.75 23.46
C THR A 481 -38.39 -3.18 24.89
N VAL A 482 -37.49 -3.84 25.62
CA VAL A 482 -37.70 -4.21 27.02
C VAL A 482 -37.86 -2.96 27.90
N GLY A 483 -37.07 -1.91 27.65
CA GLY A 483 -37.22 -0.62 28.33
C GLY A 483 -38.60 0.00 28.09
N GLU A 484 -39.01 0.12 26.83
CA GLU A 484 -40.29 0.70 26.45
C GLU A 484 -41.50 -0.14 26.93
N LEU A 485 -41.36 -1.47 26.97
CA LEU A 485 -42.36 -2.37 27.57
C LEU A 485 -42.53 -2.10 29.07
N GLY A 486 -41.42 -1.86 29.79
CA GLY A 486 -41.46 -1.49 31.20
C GLY A 486 -42.25 -0.22 31.46
N ASP A 487 -42.00 0.82 30.66
CA ASP A 487 -42.74 2.08 30.74
C ASP A 487 -44.23 1.89 30.43
N LEU A 488 -44.54 1.08 29.42
CA LEU A 488 -45.92 0.75 29.08
C LEU A 488 -46.62 0.04 30.25
N MET A 489 -46.01 -1.00 30.82
CA MET A 489 -46.57 -1.75 31.94
C MET A 489 -46.73 -0.90 33.20
N ALA A 490 -45.77 -0.03 33.51
CA ALA A 490 -45.86 0.90 34.63
C ALA A 490 -47.01 1.91 34.42
N SER A 491 -47.12 2.48 33.20
CA SER A 491 -48.18 3.43 32.88
C SER A 491 -49.58 2.82 32.95
N LEU A 492 -49.75 1.60 32.43
CA LEU A 492 -50.99 0.84 32.48
C LEU A 492 -51.35 0.48 33.93
N SER A 493 -50.38 0.00 34.71
CA SER A 493 -50.57 -0.36 36.12
C SER A 493 -51.00 0.84 36.95
N ARG A 494 -50.34 2.00 36.78
CA ARG A 494 -50.72 3.24 37.46
C ARG A 494 -52.15 3.65 37.14
N ARG A 495 -52.54 3.64 35.86
CA ARG A 495 -53.89 4.05 35.45
C ARG A 495 -54.97 3.08 35.95
N LEU A 496 -54.67 1.78 35.97
CA LEU A 496 -55.55 0.79 36.57
C LEU A 496 -55.68 1.00 38.08
N GLY A 497 -54.59 1.30 38.78
CA GLY A 497 -54.61 1.61 40.22
C GLY A 497 -55.45 2.84 40.54
N GLU A 498 -55.29 3.93 39.77
CA GLU A 498 -56.12 5.14 39.91
C GLU A 498 -57.61 4.86 39.66
N LYS A 499 -57.94 4.03 38.65
CA LYS A 499 -59.33 3.66 38.34
C LYS A 499 -59.93 2.77 39.42
N LEU A 500 -59.18 1.77 39.91
CA LEU A 500 -59.58 0.92 41.03
C LEU A 500 -59.83 1.74 42.29
N GLY A 501 -58.91 2.61 42.68
CA GLY A 501 -59.07 3.44 43.88
C GLY A 501 -60.31 4.34 43.83
N LYS A 502 -60.64 4.91 42.66
CA LYS A 502 -61.88 5.68 42.47
C LYS A 502 -63.13 4.81 42.59
N LEU A 503 -63.11 3.61 42.02
CA LEU A 503 -64.24 2.67 42.08
C LEU A 503 -64.44 2.13 43.49
N GLU A 504 -63.37 1.74 44.18
CA GLU A 504 -63.39 1.26 45.56
C GLU A 504 -63.97 2.32 46.51
N ALA A 505 -63.47 3.56 46.43
CA ALA A 505 -64.00 4.68 47.20
C ALA A 505 -65.47 4.97 46.87
N GLY A 506 -65.84 4.94 45.58
CA GLY A 506 -67.22 5.17 45.14
C GLY A 506 -68.20 4.10 45.61
N ILE A 507 -67.78 2.83 45.60
CA ILE A 507 -68.56 1.71 46.16
C ILE A 507 -68.69 1.87 47.66
N GLN A 508 -67.58 2.10 48.38
CA GLN A 508 -67.58 2.19 49.84
C GLN A 508 -68.46 3.33 50.34
N ASP A 509 -68.46 4.48 49.66
CA ASP A 509 -69.31 5.65 49.96
C ASP A 509 -70.81 5.35 49.82
N LYS A 510 -71.20 4.54 48.82
CA LYS A 510 -72.61 4.26 48.49
C LYS A 510 -73.16 2.99 49.10
N THR A 511 -72.30 2.20 49.74
CA THR A 511 -72.68 0.91 50.31
C THR A 511 -73.29 1.11 51.71
N PRO A 512 -74.47 0.54 51.99
CA PRO A 512 -75.04 0.57 53.34
C PRO A 512 -74.08 -0.06 54.37
N ARG A 513 -74.02 0.52 55.58
CA ARG A 513 -73.13 0.05 56.65
C ARG A 513 -73.39 -1.44 56.96
N GLY A 514 -72.32 -2.24 56.90
CA GLY A 514 -72.38 -3.68 57.19
C GLY A 514 -72.64 -4.58 55.98
N TYR A 515 -72.76 -4.05 54.76
CA TYR A 515 -72.72 -4.85 53.54
C TYR A 515 -71.29 -4.92 52.99
N ASP A 516 -70.84 -6.12 52.60
CA ASP A 516 -69.55 -6.32 51.93
C ASP A 516 -69.77 -6.62 50.45
N TRP A 517 -69.20 -5.78 49.58
CA TRP A 517 -69.25 -5.97 48.13
C TRP A 517 -68.24 -6.98 47.60
N GLY A 518 -67.35 -7.49 48.45
CA GLY A 518 -66.25 -8.38 48.05
C GLY A 518 -65.12 -7.62 47.37
N ILE A 519 -64.81 -6.40 47.85
CA ILE A 519 -63.62 -5.68 47.41
C ILE A 519 -62.39 -6.42 47.95
N ASP A 520 -61.44 -6.76 47.08
CA ASP A 520 -60.17 -7.38 47.44
C ASP A 520 -59.18 -6.27 47.80
N PRO A 521 -58.83 -6.10 49.08
CA PRO A 521 -57.96 -5.03 49.53
C PRO A 521 -56.52 -5.16 49.02
N GLN A 522 -56.14 -6.32 48.48
CA GLN A 522 -54.77 -6.60 48.05
C GLN A 522 -54.50 -6.25 46.58
N ILE A 523 -55.52 -6.05 45.73
CA ILE A 523 -55.28 -5.81 44.28
C ILE A 523 -54.58 -4.47 44.05
N SER A 524 -55.10 -3.39 44.65
CA SER A 524 -54.51 -2.04 44.53
C SER A 524 -53.08 -2.00 45.08
N THR A 525 -52.83 -2.67 46.21
CA THR A 525 -51.50 -2.80 46.83
C THR A 525 -50.54 -3.57 45.93
N ARG A 526 -50.94 -4.74 45.41
CA ARG A 526 -50.12 -5.56 44.49
C ARG A 526 -49.77 -4.79 43.21
N LEU A 527 -50.70 -4.03 42.66
CA LEU A 527 -50.50 -3.25 41.45
C LEU A 527 -49.55 -2.06 41.65
N THR A 528 -49.65 -1.40 42.81
CA THR A 528 -48.75 -0.31 43.19
C THR A 528 -47.34 -0.82 43.48
N ASP A 529 -47.22 -1.95 44.19
CA ASP A 529 -45.94 -2.62 44.41
C ASP A 529 -45.30 -3.06 43.10
N PHE A 530 -46.09 -3.61 42.19
CA PHE A 530 -45.62 -3.98 40.86
C PHE A 530 -45.12 -2.78 40.08
N SER A 531 -45.89 -1.69 40.00
CA SER A 531 -45.47 -0.45 39.33
C SER A 531 -44.18 0.11 39.92
N ARG A 532 -44.05 0.11 41.26
CA ARG A 532 -42.84 0.58 41.95
C ARG A 532 -41.63 -0.29 41.62
N ARG A 533 -41.78 -1.62 41.59
CA ARG A 533 -40.70 -2.56 41.26
C ARG A 533 -40.25 -2.40 39.81
N ILE A 534 -41.16 -2.22 38.86
CA ILE A 534 -40.80 -1.94 37.46
C ILE A 534 -39.99 -0.65 37.35
N THR A 535 -40.47 0.45 37.96
CA THR A 535 -39.75 1.73 37.92
C THR A 535 -38.39 1.66 38.62
N GLY A 536 -38.27 0.88 39.70
CA GLY A 536 -36.98 0.63 40.36
C GLY A 536 -36.01 -0.17 39.48
N ALA A 537 -36.49 -1.25 38.88
CA ALA A 537 -35.68 -2.11 38.00
C ALA A 537 -35.26 -1.40 36.70
N ALA A 538 -36.08 -0.48 36.18
CA ALA A 538 -35.71 0.36 35.03
C ALA A 538 -34.46 1.22 35.28
N ASN A 539 -34.17 1.59 36.55
CA ASN A 539 -33.06 2.46 36.91
C ASN A 539 -31.82 1.71 37.42
N SER A 540 -31.93 0.42 37.77
CA SER A 540 -30.88 -0.28 38.53
C SER A 540 -30.75 -1.78 38.27
N GLY A 541 -31.71 -2.41 37.59
CA GLY A 541 -31.68 -3.85 37.30
C GLY A 541 -31.33 -4.13 35.84
N GLY A 542 -30.64 -5.25 35.59
CA GLY A 542 -30.33 -5.73 34.24
C GLY A 542 -31.57 -6.26 33.48
N ILE A 543 -31.41 -6.60 32.21
CA ILE A 543 -32.51 -7.03 31.33
C ILE A 543 -33.23 -8.27 31.86
N LEU A 544 -32.49 -9.23 32.41
CA LEU A 544 -33.06 -10.48 32.95
C LEU A 544 -33.90 -10.23 34.20
N GLU A 545 -33.49 -9.31 35.07
CA GLU A 545 -34.26 -8.92 36.25
C GLU A 545 -35.57 -8.24 35.84
N ARG A 546 -35.50 -7.31 34.87
CA ARG A 546 -36.69 -6.65 34.32
C ARG A 546 -37.65 -7.66 33.67
N MET A 547 -37.12 -8.61 32.91
CA MET A 547 -37.92 -9.67 32.30
C MET A 547 -38.58 -10.60 33.33
N SER A 548 -37.90 -10.92 34.43
CA SER A 548 -38.51 -11.70 35.51
C SER A 548 -39.74 -11.00 36.11
N LEU A 549 -39.71 -9.67 36.23
CA LEU A 549 -40.85 -8.87 36.66
C LEU A 549 -41.95 -8.83 35.58
N PHE A 550 -41.57 -8.69 34.32
CA PHE A 550 -42.52 -8.66 33.21
C PHE A 550 -43.22 -10.00 32.98
N ASN A 551 -42.59 -11.13 33.27
CA ASN A 551 -43.23 -12.44 33.21
C ASN A 551 -44.36 -12.59 34.25
N ALA A 552 -44.23 -11.96 35.43
CA ALA A 552 -45.28 -11.95 36.44
C ALA A 552 -46.37 -10.89 36.17
N GLY A 553 -46.03 -9.80 35.48
CA GLY A 553 -46.87 -8.63 35.32
C GLY A 553 -48.22 -8.84 34.63
N PRO A 554 -48.34 -9.60 33.51
CA PRO A 554 -49.62 -9.85 32.86
C PRO A 554 -50.68 -10.43 33.80
N SER A 555 -50.29 -11.32 34.72
CA SER A 555 -51.21 -11.90 35.70
C SER A 555 -51.76 -10.84 36.68
N ILE A 556 -50.92 -9.91 37.12
CA ILE A 556 -51.29 -8.81 38.02
C ILE A 556 -52.20 -7.81 37.29
N VAL A 557 -51.85 -7.48 36.04
CA VAL A 557 -52.64 -6.59 35.19
C VAL A 557 -54.00 -7.20 34.85
N ASP A 558 -54.07 -8.50 34.54
CA ASP A 558 -55.35 -9.20 34.29
C ASP A 558 -56.24 -9.24 35.53
N ALA A 559 -55.68 -9.54 36.71
CA ALA A 559 -56.42 -9.50 37.97
C ALA A 559 -56.98 -8.10 38.25
N ALA A 560 -56.17 -7.05 38.06
CA ALA A 560 -56.61 -5.67 38.20
C ALA A 560 -57.68 -5.29 37.15
N ALA A 561 -57.53 -5.72 35.91
CA ALA A 561 -58.49 -5.47 34.84
C ALA A 561 -59.87 -6.11 35.12
N ARG A 562 -59.88 -7.33 35.64
CA ARG A 562 -61.11 -8.02 36.07
C ARG A 562 -61.75 -7.32 37.26
N ALA A 563 -60.97 -6.88 38.25
CA ALA A 563 -61.47 -6.09 39.36
C ALA A 563 -62.07 -4.75 38.89
N VAL A 564 -61.42 -4.04 37.95
CA VAL A 564 -62.00 -2.83 37.35
C VAL A 564 -63.36 -3.11 36.73
N LYS A 565 -63.50 -4.23 36.01
CA LYS A 565 -64.79 -4.65 35.43
C LYS A 565 -65.83 -4.91 36.52
N ASP A 566 -65.52 -5.75 37.49
CA ASP A 566 -66.48 -6.14 38.53
C ASP A 566 -66.88 -4.96 39.43
N TYR A 567 -65.92 -4.08 39.78
CA TYR A 567 -66.18 -2.88 40.58
C TYR A 567 -66.90 -1.81 39.78
N SER A 568 -66.65 -1.67 38.47
CA SER A 568 -67.45 -0.77 37.65
C SER A 568 -68.92 -1.21 37.62
N ILE A 569 -69.20 -2.51 37.50
CA ILE A 569 -70.57 -3.03 37.54
C ILE A 569 -71.20 -2.80 38.91
N ALA A 570 -70.48 -3.06 40.00
CA ALA A 570 -70.97 -2.82 41.36
C ALA A 570 -71.27 -1.33 41.61
N HIS A 571 -70.38 -0.44 41.15
CA HIS A 571 -70.55 1.00 41.27
C HIS A 571 -71.78 1.49 40.48
N GLU A 572 -71.96 1.05 39.25
CA GLU A 572 -73.16 1.37 38.44
C GLU A 572 -74.45 0.84 39.09
N LEU A 573 -74.42 -0.38 39.63
CA LEU A 573 -75.56 -0.95 40.34
C LEU A 573 -75.94 -0.11 41.57
N LEU A 574 -74.95 0.32 42.35
CA LEU A 574 -75.14 1.16 43.54
C LEU A 574 -75.67 2.56 43.20
N ILE A 575 -75.16 3.18 42.14
CA ILE A 575 -75.70 4.46 41.64
C ILE A 575 -77.19 4.32 41.32
N ASN A 576 -77.56 3.23 40.65
CA ASN A 576 -78.93 2.98 40.23
C ASN A 576 -79.81 2.33 41.31
N PHE A 577 -79.26 2.03 42.49
CA PHE A 577 -79.96 1.29 43.53
C PHE A 577 -81.20 2.03 44.04
N ALA A 578 -81.16 3.36 44.17
CA ALA A 578 -82.32 4.15 44.59
C ALA A 578 -83.55 3.95 43.68
N ASN A 579 -83.34 3.77 42.37
CA ASN A 579 -84.43 3.48 41.43
C ASN A 579 -84.99 2.07 41.63
N MET A 580 -84.12 1.10 41.91
CA MET A 580 -84.52 -0.28 42.20
C MET A 580 -85.24 -0.38 43.55
N GLU A 581 -84.77 0.36 44.54
CA GLU A 581 -85.37 0.47 45.87
C GLU A 581 -86.81 0.99 45.77
N TYR A 582 -87.03 2.07 45.03
CA TYR A 582 -88.39 2.59 44.77
C TYR A 582 -89.30 1.56 44.08
N LEU A 583 -88.79 0.83 43.08
CA LEU A 583 -89.55 -0.24 42.42
C LEU A 583 -89.89 -1.38 43.39
N MET A 584 -88.97 -1.76 44.26
CA MET A 584 -89.20 -2.77 45.30
C MET A 584 -90.25 -2.31 46.31
N GLU A 585 -90.17 -1.07 46.79
CA GLU A 585 -91.17 -0.48 47.70
C GLU A 585 -92.58 -0.53 47.09
N GLU A 586 -92.72 -0.08 45.85
CA GLU A 586 -94.01 -0.06 45.17
C GLU A 586 -94.58 -1.47 44.96
N LYS A 587 -93.71 -2.42 44.57
CA LYS A 587 -94.11 -3.82 44.39
C LYS A 587 -94.48 -4.50 45.70
N LEU A 588 -93.72 -4.29 46.77
CA LEU A 588 -94.07 -4.79 48.11
C LEU A 588 -95.39 -4.21 48.59
N ARG A 589 -95.68 -2.93 48.30
CA ARG A 589 -96.93 -2.28 48.67
C ARG A 589 -98.15 -2.89 47.96
N VAL A 590 -98.02 -3.21 46.67
CA VAL A 590 -99.14 -3.69 45.84
C VAL A 590 -99.32 -5.21 45.93
N GLU A 591 -98.23 -5.97 45.85
CA GLU A 591 -98.23 -7.43 45.69
C GLU A 591 -97.76 -8.18 46.95
N GLY A 592 -97.24 -7.47 47.95
CA GLY A 592 -96.71 -8.06 49.19
C GLY A 592 -95.38 -8.81 49.02
N THR A 593 -94.94 -9.04 47.78
CA THR A 593 -93.72 -9.78 47.44
C THR A 593 -93.02 -9.20 46.21
N VAL A 594 -91.70 -9.39 46.10
CA VAL A 594 -90.90 -9.07 44.91
C VAL A 594 -90.18 -10.33 44.45
N ASN A 595 -90.42 -10.73 43.20
CA ASN A 595 -89.73 -11.85 42.58
C ASN A 595 -88.45 -11.37 41.88
N THR A 596 -87.54 -12.31 41.63
CA THR A 596 -86.29 -12.01 40.94
C THR A 596 -86.46 -11.55 39.48
N ALA A 597 -87.62 -11.82 38.87
CA ALA A 597 -87.95 -11.39 37.51
C ALA A 597 -88.51 -9.96 37.45
N ASP A 598 -88.88 -9.38 38.59
CA ASP A 598 -89.57 -8.09 38.66
C ASP A 598 -88.60 -6.89 38.62
N LEU A 599 -87.30 -7.13 38.83
CA LEU A 599 -86.28 -6.10 38.81
C LEU A 599 -85.61 -6.00 37.42
N PRO A 600 -85.40 -4.79 36.89
CA PRO A 600 -84.77 -4.57 35.58
C PRO A 600 -83.23 -4.68 35.67
N VAL A 601 -82.74 -5.72 36.32
CA VAL A 601 -81.31 -6.04 36.42
C VAL A 601 -81.04 -7.48 36.05
N SER A 602 -79.83 -7.77 35.60
CA SER A 602 -79.43 -9.13 35.26
C SER A 602 -79.60 -10.05 36.48
N ARG A 603 -80.11 -11.27 36.25
CA ARG A 603 -80.38 -12.27 37.29
C ARG A 603 -79.21 -12.49 38.26
N LYS A 604 -77.97 -12.33 37.77
CA LYS A 604 -76.74 -12.43 38.57
C LYS A 604 -76.67 -11.40 39.71
N TYR A 605 -77.28 -10.22 39.55
CA TYR A 605 -77.20 -9.10 40.51
C TYR A 605 -78.49 -8.86 41.29
N VAL A 606 -79.60 -9.49 40.88
CA VAL A 606 -80.90 -9.34 41.56
C VAL A 606 -80.80 -9.69 43.04
N GLY A 607 -80.17 -10.82 43.38
CA GLY A 607 -79.99 -11.24 44.78
C GLY A 607 -79.28 -10.18 45.62
N LYS A 608 -78.24 -9.54 45.08
CA LYS A 608 -77.53 -8.45 45.75
C LYS A 608 -78.43 -7.23 45.99
N CYS A 609 -79.29 -6.88 45.03
CA CYS A 609 -80.26 -5.79 45.22
C CYS A 609 -81.28 -6.10 46.33
N LEU A 610 -81.78 -7.33 46.40
CA LEU A 610 -82.69 -7.75 47.46
C LEU A 610 -82.00 -7.71 48.83
N GLU A 611 -80.76 -8.19 48.93
CA GLU A 611 -79.96 -8.17 50.16
C GLU A 611 -79.73 -6.73 50.67
N LEU A 612 -79.38 -5.81 49.77
CA LEU A 612 -79.21 -4.39 50.11
C LEU A 612 -80.52 -3.78 50.60
N TYR A 613 -81.63 -4.10 49.95
CA TYR A 613 -82.95 -3.62 50.35
C TYR A 613 -83.32 -4.12 51.73
N GLN A 614 -83.23 -5.43 51.97
CA GLN A 614 -83.46 -6.03 53.30
C GLN A 614 -82.55 -5.40 54.35
N LEU A 615 -81.27 -5.14 54.03
CA LEU A 615 -80.33 -4.55 54.97
C LEU A 615 -80.73 -3.12 55.39
N LYS A 616 -81.23 -2.32 54.45
CA LYS A 616 -81.67 -0.94 54.71
C LYS A 616 -83.06 -0.88 55.37
N HIS A 617 -83.94 -1.83 55.04
CA HIS A 617 -85.35 -1.89 55.46
C HIS A 617 -85.66 -3.14 56.29
N ARG A 618 -84.76 -3.51 57.22
CA ARG A 618 -84.87 -4.75 58.02
C ARG A 618 -86.18 -4.90 58.79
N ALA A 619 -86.84 -3.80 59.12
CA ALA A 619 -88.11 -3.79 59.84
C ALA A 619 -89.33 -4.02 58.93
N GLU A 620 -89.16 -3.90 57.62
CA GLU A 620 -90.27 -3.82 56.65
C GLU A 620 -90.31 -5.03 55.71
N ALA A 621 -89.16 -5.65 55.42
CA ALA A 621 -89.08 -6.78 54.50
C ALA A 621 -88.00 -7.80 54.88
N ILE A 622 -88.22 -9.07 54.51
CA ILE A 622 -87.27 -10.17 54.67
C ILE A 622 -87.16 -11.00 53.40
N ILE A 623 -85.96 -11.49 53.09
CA ILE A 623 -85.78 -12.46 52.01
C ILE A 623 -86.14 -13.86 52.52
N ASP A 624 -87.11 -14.48 51.85
CA ASP A 624 -87.44 -15.90 52.03
C ASP A 624 -86.32 -16.77 51.44
N ARG A 625 -85.73 -17.62 52.28
CA ARG A 625 -84.58 -18.44 51.93
C ARG A 625 -84.94 -19.61 51.00
N ASP A 626 -86.20 -20.05 51.01
CA ASP A 626 -86.63 -21.19 50.20
C ASP A 626 -87.01 -20.77 48.78
N THR A 627 -87.57 -19.56 48.63
CA THR A 627 -88.01 -19.04 47.33
C THR A 627 -87.10 -17.97 46.72
N GLY A 628 -86.18 -17.39 47.51
CA GLY A 628 -85.29 -16.31 47.09
C GLY A 628 -86.01 -14.99 46.83
N LYS A 629 -87.23 -14.83 47.33
CA LYS A 629 -88.10 -13.66 47.14
C LYS A 629 -88.04 -12.73 48.33
N LEU A 630 -88.29 -11.45 48.10
CA LEU A 630 -88.45 -10.46 49.16
C LEU A 630 -89.93 -10.37 49.55
N ILE A 631 -90.24 -10.45 50.85
CA ILE A 631 -91.62 -10.47 51.38
C ILE A 631 -91.79 -9.34 52.40
N ALA A 632 -92.92 -8.63 52.32
CA ALA A 632 -93.26 -7.58 53.28
C ALA A 632 -93.66 -8.18 54.64
N LEU A 633 -93.15 -7.61 55.74
CA LEU A 633 -93.44 -8.04 57.11
C LEU A 633 -94.80 -7.56 57.62
N SER A 634 -95.39 -6.53 57.01
CA SER A 634 -96.71 -5.97 57.33
C SER A 634 -97.90 -6.87 56.95
N GLY A 635 -97.64 -8.04 56.36
CA GLY A 635 -98.63 -9.07 56.01
C GLY A 635 -98.40 -10.44 56.63
N MET A 636 -97.42 -10.61 57.53
CA MET A 636 -97.20 -11.90 58.22
C MET A 636 -98.08 -11.99 59.48
N PRO A 637 -98.87 -13.07 59.68
CA PRO A 637 -99.42 -13.35 60.99
C PRO A 637 -98.26 -13.55 61.96
N LEU A 638 -98.19 -12.72 62.99
CA LEU A 638 -97.30 -12.92 64.13
C LEU A 638 -97.53 -14.35 64.66
N ALA A 639 -96.49 -15.19 64.60
CA ALA A 639 -96.46 -16.47 65.29
C ALA A 639 -96.11 -16.26 66.75
#